data_AF-A0AB36E1V0-F1
#
_entry.id   AF-A0AB36E1V0-F1
#
_cell.length_a   1.000
_cell.length_b   1.000
_cell.length_c   1.000
_cell.angle_alpha   90.00
_cell.angle_beta   90.00
_cell.angle_gamma   90.00
#
_symmetry.space_group_name_H-M   'P 1'
#
loop_
_entity.id
_entity.type
_entity.pdbx_description
1 polymer ?
#
loop_
_entity_poly.entity_id
_entity_poly.type
_entity_poly.pdbx_seq_one_letter_code
_entity_poly.pdbx_strand_id
1 'polypeptide(L)'
;MKKHILALSISLALSTCVYSANAEMPEKLIIFGDSLSDNGNILRFTLNQENVYNEYLANYFGYSSPRHDGNFFTKRNQDGPNYALGGAVANNNLGGLSGLVFPKLSDEVQNYLKSARNLKDRDTKYIFWIGGNDLRLADDDIKLNTYDVNTDQSHNEKILESIQSVEKQIRKLLIDAKAKFLIVPNAPNIGNTPNFINNFLADGEIYYNGGYKKLAGCNGGGWNCFWGVSPKVSKEELIRFLDDQKHPGKSARDVIYDVFEYAVRKHYRLTPEQPLTQHARNELDLWKDHYDLVFKAETSLVNTFNQGVDRVIEYFKKHPDYQDVTFIRPNIQLLLDEVIEHYQDFGFNNVVGSPADSFTSGVIGKGAGSGRIAAFEPKDGVRGEKDKEYLWNKGYKYVFADQFHPSPKTHRMIYDYIVSLLESESGDPIDMNIKRISTTPFSSTDRKIYHSAEDDGVFNTTYVSGVNQITKSDLDIYNDGRALFASDGGVIRLTNSNITSQGRLGGIINAEQKGKIYLTNGYVDVYRTNPYVAPFGVMVNGDDSLVKLDNIRLNTYGKETTAITVGNNAEVHLINSIIKSNGIGANVLNLWDSKATIIKSTLKTDSENASAVRVFANDNGNREATLVADGSTFTSANHYAIKVAENVTQNPAILYATLTNSVVNGDIYTSEPNNNRFLHSKSYFSFDKNSSWNIRGNSNVTSLSLKDSTLNLSQSSDNWNAKTLSIANDFITQNSYIRLGTDLSDDNSKTDKIVVKGISILNANLYIDKRNSSLGSFTQAGIKVIDLNGDKSNTGTISLAKEINAGIYQYLLTHGGIGADDQSDWYLTSSYIKHNDQATPVIIKPENTSTTDRSSNVLKENRPTEGVAKPTEPAQ
;
A
#
# COMPACT_ATOMS: atom_id res chain seq x y z
N MET A 1 72.19 -1.02 -39.82
CA MET A 1 71.65 -0.07 -40.83
C MET A 1 70.15 0.09 -40.63
N LYS A 2 69.58 1.23 -41.07
CA LYS A 2 68.18 1.70 -40.82
C LYS A 2 67.12 0.73 -41.43
N LYS A 3 65.90 0.60 -40.88
CA LYS A 3 64.80 1.59 -40.96
C LYS A 3 63.72 1.40 -39.88
N HIS A 4 63.09 2.51 -39.48
CA HIS A 4 61.82 2.56 -38.73
C HIS A 4 60.60 2.49 -39.66
N ILE A 5 59.43 2.14 -39.12
CA ILE A 5 58.14 2.85 -39.29
C ILE A 5 57.14 2.36 -38.20
N LEU A 6 56.03 3.10 -38.00
CA LEU A 6 55.25 3.24 -36.78
C LEU A 6 53.82 2.66 -36.89
N ALA A 7 53.26 2.23 -35.73
CA ALA A 7 51.84 2.15 -35.34
C ALA A 7 50.77 1.42 -36.21
N LEU A 8 50.02 0.50 -35.56
CA LEU A 8 48.58 0.69 -35.30
C LEU A 8 48.10 -0.16 -34.11
N SER A 9 47.13 0.35 -33.34
CA SER A 9 46.50 -0.29 -32.18
C SER A 9 45.29 -1.15 -32.55
N ILE A 10 45.15 -2.34 -31.96
CA ILE A 10 43.90 -3.13 -31.96
C ILE A 10 43.60 -3.64 -30.55
N SER A 11 42.38 -3.39 -30.09
CA SER A 11 41.82 -3.90 -28.82
C SER A 11 41.54 -5.40 -28.93
N LEU A 12 41.94 -6.18 -27.92
CA LEU A 12 41.66 -7.62 -27.87
C LEU A 12 40.42 -7.89 -27.01
N ALA A 13 39.24 -7.84 -27.63
CA ALA A 13 38.00 -8.28 -27.02
C ALA A 13 38.00 -9.81 -26.91
N LEU A 14 38.02 -10.34 -25.69
CA LEU A 14 37.80 -11.76 -25.43
C LEU A 14 36.30 -12.06 -25.36
N SER A 15 35.73 -12.46 -26.50
CA SER A 15 34.40 -13.04 -26.58
C SER A 15 34.38 -14.44 -25.96
N THR A 16 33.78 -14.57 -24.78
CA THR A 16 33.37 -15.87 -24.24
C THR A 16 31.87 -16.03 -24.36
N CYS A 17 31.43 -17.19 -24.84
CA CYS A 17 30.07 -17.45 -25.31
C CYS A 17 29.01 -17.18 -24.24
N VAL A 18 28.11 -16.23 -24.50
CA VAL A 18 26.80 -16.17 -23.85
C VAL A 18 25.93 -17.29 -24.44
N TYR A 19 25.99 -18.47 -23.83
CA TYR A 19 24.90 -19.44 -23.90
C TYR A 19 23.94 -19.13 -22.74
N SER A 20 23.06 -18.14 -22.93
CA SER A 20 21.90 -17.97 -22.06
C SER A 20 20.94 -19.13 -22.32
N ALA A 21 21.16 -20.25 -21.63
CA ALA A 21 20.07 -21.16 -21.36
C ALA A 21 19.09 -20.40 -20.45
N ASN A 22 17.88 -20.14 -20.97
CA ASN A 22 16.79 -19.56 -20.19
C ASN A 22 16.35 -20.57 -19.12
N ALA A 23 17.05 -20.57 -17.98
CA ALA A 23 16.49 -21.05 -16.74
C ALA A 23 15.47 -20.01 -16.30
N GLU A 24 14.20 -20.20 -16.68
CA GLU A 24 13.09 -19.47 -16.09
C GLU A 24 13.22 -19.56 -14.57
N MET A 25 13.37 -18.42 -13.89
CA MET A 25 13.44 -18.41 -12.43
C MET A 25 12.12 -18.98 -11.89
N PRO A 26 12.14 -19.94 -10.95
CA PRO A 26 10.91 -20.51 -10.43
C PRO A 26 10.08 -19.41 -9.76
N GLU A 27 8.83 -19.26 -10.20
CA GLU A 27 7.91 -18.23 -9.67
C GLU A 27 7.76 -18.38 -8.14
N LYS A 28 8.09 -17.31 -7.40
CA LYS A 28 8.15 -17.30 -5.93
C LYS A 28 6.84 -16.88 -5.25
N LEU A 29 5.75 -16.67 -5.99
CA LEU A 29 4.42 -16.45 -5.44
C LEU A 29 3.60 -17.74 -5.53
N ILE A 30 3.45 -18.41 -4.39
CA ILE A 30 2.71 -19.68 -4.28
C ILE A 30 1.32 -19.41 -3.73
N ILE A 31 0.29 -19.94 -4.37
CA ILE A 31 -1.10 -19.58 -4.09
C ILE A 31 -1.90 -20.84 -3.74
N PHE A 32 -2.64 -20.80 -2.64
CA PHE A 32 -3.56 -21.84 -2.17
C PHE A 32 -4.94 -21.25 -1.90
N GLY A 33 -5.99 -22.01 -2.17
CA GLY A 33 -7.35 -21.52 -1.94
C GLY A 33 -8.42 -22.10 -2.84
N ASP A 34 -9.56 -21.42 -2.85
CA ASP A 34 -10.74 -21.81 -3.62
C ASP A 34 -10.91 -21.00 -4.94
N SER A 35 -12.15 -20.94 -5.44
CA SER A 35 -12.53 -20.23 -6.66
C SER A 35 -12.21 -18.74 -6.65
N LEU A 36 -12.06 -18.11 -5.47
CA LEU A 36 -11.63 -16.71 -5.38
C LEU A 36 -10.18 -16.51 -5.87
N SER A 37 -9.36 -17.57 -5.85
CA SER A 37 -7.94 -17.56 -6.21
C SER A 37 -7.59 -18.45 -7.42
N ASP A 38 -8.51 -19.26 -7.93
CA ASP A 38 -8.28 -20.10 -9.12
C ASP A 38 -8.14 -19.23 -10.38
N ASN A 39 -6.96 -19.26 -11.02
CA ASN A 39 -6.64 -18.53 -12.25
C ASN A 39 -6.69 -19.44 -13.50
N GLY A 40 -7.42 -20.55 -13.44
CA GLY A 40 -7.60 -21.49 -14.55
C GLY A 40 -7.13 -22.93 -14.30
N ASN A 41 -6.82 -23.33 -13.06
CA ASN A 41 -6.58 -24.72 -12.69
C ASN A 41 -7.85 -25.57 -12.88
N ILE A 42 -9.00 -24.99 -12.55
CA ILE A 42 -10.31 -25.43 -13.05
C ILE A 42 -10.85 -24.36 -14.01
N LEU A 43 -11.07 -23.12 -13.52
CA LEU A 43 -11.62 -21.97 -14.25
C LEU A 43 -11.27 -20.67 -13.51
N ARG A 44 -11.37 -19.51 -14.19
CA ARG A 44 -11.53 -18.21 -13.50
C ARG A 44 -12.99 -18.01 -13.15
N PHE A 45 -13.29 -17.85 -11.87
CA PHE A 45 -14.66 -17.66 -11.37
C PHE A 45 -15.01 -16.17 -11.28
N THR A 46 -15.01 -15.49 -12.43
CA THR A 46 -15.48 -14.10 -12.54
C THR A 46 -16.03 -13.83 -13.95
N LEU A 47 -16.58 -12.63 -14.17
CA LEU A 47 -17.18 -12.24 -15.44
C LEU A 47 -16.13 -12.27 -16.57
N ASN A 48 -16.50 -12.91 -17.69
CA ASN A 48 -15.68 -13.11 -18.89
C ASN A 48 -14.33 -13.83 -18.69
N GLN A 49 -14.10 -14.48 -17.55
CA GLN A 49 -12.78 -14.97 -17.14
C GLN A 49 -11.69 -13.88 -17.18
N GLU A 50 -12.05 -12.64 -16.83
CA GLU A 50 -11.06 -11.58 -16.60
C GLU A 50 -10.20 -11.88 -15.36
N ASN A 51 -9.10 -11.14 -15.18
CA ASN A 51 -8.11 -11.41 -14.14
C ASN A 51 -8.71 -11.42 -12.72
N VAL A 52 -8.38 -12.44 -11.94
CA VAL A 52 -8.64 -12.48 -10.49
C VAL A 52 -7.54 -11.74 -9.72
N TYR A 53 -7.82 -11.35 -8.47
CA TYR A 53 -7.01 -10.40 -7.67
C TYR A 53 -5.51 -10.76 -7.58
N ASN A 54 -5.20 -12.05 -7.51
CA ASN A 54 -3.85 -12.58 -7.35
C ASN A 54 -3.01 -12.49 -8.63
N GLU A 55 -3.62 -12.37 -9.82
CA GLU A 55 -2.89 -12.15 -11.07
C GLU A 55 -2.32 -10.73 -11.13
N TYR A 56 -3.08 -9.74 -10.63
CA TYR A 56 -2.57 -8.38 -10.43
C TYR A 56 -1.47 -8.36 -9.36
N LEU A 57 -1.62 -9.14 -8.28
CA LEU A 57 -0.64 -9.21 -7.20
C LEU A 57 0.66 -9.92 -7.61
N ALA A 58 0.60 -10.92 -8.50
CA ALA A 58 1.78 -11.49 -9.15
C ALA A 58 2.57 -10.43 -9.92
N ASN A 59 1.87 -9.65 -10.74
CA ASN A 59 2.45 -8.52 -11.49
C ASN A 59 2.99 -7.40 -10.57
N TYR A 60 2.42 -7.22 -9.38
CA TYR A 60 2.98 -6.29 -8.36
C TYR A 60 4.29 -6.78 -7.75
N PHE A 61 4.44 -8.10 -7.57
CA PHE A 61 5.70 -8.72 -7.12
C PHE A 61 6.72 -8.98 -8.25
N GLY A 62 6.42 -8.56 -9.49
CA GLY A 62 7.32 -8.77 -10.64
C GLY A 62 7.33 -10.20 -11.19
N TYR A 63 6.30 -11.01 -10.88
CA TYR A 63 6.17 -12.38 -11.37
C TYR A 63 5.11 -12.51 -12.46
N SER A 64 5.30 -13.51 -13.33
CA SER A 64 4.22 -14.02 -14.17
C SER A 64 3.11 -14.64 -13.32
N SER A 65 1.86 -14.41 -13.74
CA SER A 65 0.72 -15.26 -13.40
C SER A 65 0.48 -16.17 -14.60
N PRO A 66 0.92 -17.44 -14.57
CA PRO A 66 0.73 -18.32 -15.70
C PRO A 66 -0.76 -18.64 -15.82
N ARG A 67 -1.32 -18.38 -17.00
CA ARG A 67 -2.69 -18.77 -17.30
C ARG A 67 -2.73 -20.27 -17.54
N HIS A 68 -3.75 -20.91 -16.99
CA HIS A 68 -3.97 -22.34 -17.14
C HIS A 68 -5.29 -22.60 -17.86
N ASP A 69 -5.25 -23.50 -18.85
CA ASP A 69 -6.44 -23.98 -19.56
C ASP A 69 -6.88 -25.33 -18.94
N GLY A 70 -7.10 -25.32 -17.63
CA GLY A 70 -7.52 -26.48 -16.86
C GLY A 70 -8.92 -26.95 -17.23
N ASN A 71 -9.20 -28.22 -16.91
CA ASN A 71 -10.55 -28.80 -17.02
C ASN A 71 -10.74 -29.81 -15.90
N PHE A 72 -11.84 -29.62 -15.14
CA PHE A 72 -12.25 -30.45 -14.00
C PHE A 72 -12.16 -31.96 -14.25
N PHE A 73 -12.45 -32.43 -15.49
CA PHE A 73 -12.58 -33.84 -15.82
C PHE A 73 -11.33 -34.49 -16.43
N THR A 74 -10.45 -33.72 -17.09
CA THR A 74 -9.36 -34.29 -17.91
C THR A 74 -7.97 -33.75 -17.59
N LYS A 75 -7.87 -32.55 -16.99
CA LYS A 75 -6.58 -31.93 -16.69
C LYS A 75 -6.74 -30.85 -15.62
N ARG A 76 -6.65 -31.24 -14.34
CA ARG A 76 -6.35 -30.27 -13.27
C ARG A 76 -4.89 -29.89 -13.45
N ASN A 77 -4.59 -28.63 -13.74
CA ASN A 77 -3.20 -28.21 -13.66
C ASN A 77 -2.85 -28.06 -12.18
N GLN A 78 -1.81 -28.76 -11.73
CA GLN A 78 -1.28 -28.68 -10.38
C GLN A 78 0.25 -28.51 -10.40
N ASP A 79 0.81 -28.16 -11.56
CA ASP A 79 2.26 -27.96 -11.75
C ASP A 79 2.73 -26.58 -11.27
N GLY A 80 1.84 -25.82 -10.61
CA GLY A 80 2.10 -24.55 -9.94
C GLY A 80 2.33 -23.37 -10.88
N PRO A 81 2.52 -22.15 -10.32
CA PRO A 81 2.72 -21.84 -8.90
C PRO A 81 1.39 -21.59 -8.16
N ASN A 82 0.28 -21.44 -8.89
CA ASN A 82 -1.04 -21.45 -8.30
C ASN A 82 -1.55 -22.88 -8.13
N TYR A 83 -1.91 -23.25 -6.91
CA TYR A 83 -2.48 -24.54 -6.55
C TYR A 83 -3.97 -24.45 -6.19
N ALA A 84 -4.54 -23.25 -6.10
CA ALA A 84 -5.95 -23.04 -5.76
C ALA A 84 -6.90 -23.71 -6.76
N LEU A 85 -8.01 -24.25 -6.27
CA LEU A 85 -8.99 -24.99 -7.06
C LEU A 85 -10.42 -24.54 -6.72
N GLY A 86 -11.18 -24.15 -7.74
CA GLY A 86 -12.61 -23.87 -7.60
C GLY A 86 -13.39 -24.96 -6.83
N GLY A 87 -14.01 -24.56 -5.73
CA GLY A 87 -14.73 -25.46 -4.82
C GLY A 87 -13.90 -26.13 -3.72
N ALA A 88 -12.65 -25.72 -3.51
CA ALA A 88 -11.82 -26.24 -2.41
C ALA A 88 -12.39 -25.93 -1.02
N VAL A 89 -12.28 -26.91 -0.11
CA VAL A 89 -12.60 -26.78 1.33
C VAL A 89 -11.33 -26.85 2.19
N ALA A 90 -11.38 -26.22 3.37
CA ALA A 90 -10.35 -26.35 4.40
C ALA A 90 -10.52 -27.67 5.19
N ASN A 91 -11.74 -28.02 5.59
CA ASN A 91 -12.02 -29.29 6.27
C ASN A 91 -12.32 -30.43 5.29
N ASN A 92 -11.43 -31.42 5.23
CA ASN A 92 -11.53 -32.58 4.35
C ASN A 92 -12.75 -33.49 4.58
N ASN A 93 -13.40 -33.38 5.74
CA ASN A 93 -14.54 -34.22 6.14
C ASN A 93 -15.90 -33.53 5.89
N LEU A 94 -15.89 -32.24 5.53
CA LEU A 94 -17.12 -31.49 5.27
C LEU A 94 -17.87 -32.04 4.05
N GLY A 95 -19.19 -32.13 4.15
CA GLY A 95 -20.06 -32.68 3.09
C GLY A 95 -20.14 -34.22 3.03
N GLY A 96 -19.61 -34.95 4.02
CA GLY A 96 -19.79 -36.40 4.14
C GLY A 96 -19.20 -37.19 2.96
N LEU A 97 -19.94 -38.16 2.42
CA LEU A 97 -19.51 -38.93 1.23
C LEU A 97 -19.28 -38.04 -0.01
N SER A 98 -19.98 -36.91 -0.12
CA SER A 98 -19.75 -35.91 -1.18
C SER A 98 -18.43 -35.15 -0.98
N GLY A 99 -17.92 -35.07 0.25
CA GLY A 99 -16.59 -34.56 0.61
C GLY A 99 -15.43 -35.34 -0.05
N LEU A 100 -15.68 -36.51 -0.64
CA LEU A 100 -14.67 -37.28 -1.37
C LEU A 100 -14.38 -36.73 -2.79
N VAL A 101 -15.26 -35.92 -3.38
CA VAL A 101 -15.11 -35.43 -4.76
C VAL A 101 -14.77 -33.94 -4.88
N PHE A 102 -14.94 -33.14 -3.83
CA PHE A 102 -14.49 -31.74 -3.82
C PHE A 102 -12.95 -31.63 -3.78
N PRO A 103 -12.36 -30.58 -4.39
CA PRO A 103 -10.97 -30.20 -4.14
C PRO A 103 -10.70 -29.90 -2.67
N LYS A 104 -9.44 -30.00 -2.25
CA LYS A 104 -9.06 -29.93 -0.83
C LYS A 104 -7.77 -29.13 -0.68
N LEU A 105 -7.79 -28.15 0.23
CA LEU A 105 -6.60 -27.40 0.63
C LEU A 105 -5.46 -28.31 1.14
N SER A 106 -5.81 -29.49 1.71
CA SER A 106 -4.82 -30.48 2.10
C SER A 106 -3.94 -30.95 0.95
N ASP A 107 -4.55 -31.12 -0.22
CA ASP A 107 -3.96 -31.76 -1.38
C ASP A 107 -3.15 -30.72 -2.16
N GLU A 108 -3.66 -29.48 -2.27
CA GLU A 108 -2.95 -28.33 -2.84
C GLU A 108 -1.59 -28.11 -2.14
N VAL A 109 -1.60 -27.98 -0.80
CA VAL A 109 -0.38 -27.83 0.00
C VAL A 109 0.49 -29.07 -0.09
N GLN A 110 -0.07 -30.28 -0.09
CA GLN A 110 0.74 -31.51 -0.21
C GLN A 110 1.42 -31.61 -1.58
N ASN A 111 0.76 -31.19 -2.65
CA ASN A 111 1.29 -31.19 -4.01
C ASN A 111 2.38 -30.15 -4.17
N TYR A 112 2.20 -28.94 -3.63
CA TYR A 112 3.27 -27.95 -3.53
C TYR A 112 4.48 -28.48 -2.75
N LEU A 113 4.26 -29.06 -1.55
CA LEU A 113 5.36 -29.55 -0.72
C LEU A 113 6.20 -30.66 -1.37
N LYS A 114 5.61 -31.41 -2.32
CA LYS A 114 6.27 -32.43 -3.16
C LYS A 114 6.88 -31.87 -4.45
N SER A 115 6.53 -30.65 -4.86
CA SER A 115 6.95 -30.09 -6.15
C SER A 115 8.36 -29.51 -6.10
N ALA A 116 9.00 -29.38 -7.26
CA ALA A 116 10.29 -28.71 -7.39
C ALA A 116 10.22 -27.19 -7.09
N ARG A 117 9.03 -26.60 -6.95
CA ARG A 117 8.82 -25.20 -6.56
C ARG A 117 8.88 -24.98 -5.04
N ASN A 118 8.96 -26.05 -4.24
CA ASN A 118 9.25 -25.95 -2.81
C ASN A 118 10.74 -25.66 -2.57
N LEU A 119 11.19 -24.46 -2.93
CA LEU A 119 12.57 -24.00 -2.81
C LEU A 119 13.04 -23.86 -1.35
N LYS A 120 12.10 -23.78 -0.39
CA LYS A 120 12.33 -23.42 1.02
C LYS A 120 13.06 -22.07 1.18
N ASP A 121 12.88 -21.19 0.20
CA ASP A 121 13.43 -19.85 0.15
C ASP A 121 12.58 -18.91 1.01
N ARG A 122 13.23 -18.10 1.86
CA ARG A 122 12.59 -17.06 2.69
C ARG A 122 11.87 -16.02 1.83
N ASP A 123 12.34 -15.83 0.61
CA ASP A 123 11.79 -14.91 -0.38
C ASP A 123 10.55 -15.46 -1.12
N THR A 124 10.10 -16.67 -0.78
CA THR A 124 8.83 -17.22 -1.29
C THR A 124 7.65 -16.56 -0.56
N LYS A 125 6.74 -15.94 -1.33
CA LYS A 125 5.49 -15.36 -0.84
C LYS A 125 4.37 -16.37 -0.98
N TYR A 126 3.52 -16.47 0.03
CA TYR A 126 2.37 -17.36 0.02
C TYR A 126 1.07 -16.56 0.09
N ILE A 127 0.11 -16.89 -0.78
CA ILE A 127 -1.28 -16.51 -0.60
C ILE A 127 -2.05 -17.74 -0.14
N PHE A 128 -2.86 -17.58 0.90
CA PHE A 128 -3.67 -18.64 1.49
C PHE A 128 -5.07 -18.08 1.77
N TRP A 129 -6.01 -18.29 0.84
CA TRP A 129 -7.38 -17.78 0.97
C TRP A 129 -8.40 -18.90 0.81
N ILE A 130 -9.05 -19.28 1.91
CA ILE A 130 -9.95 -20.43 1.99
C ILE A 130 -11.07 -20.14 2.99
N GLY A 131 -12.18 -20.87 2.86
CA GLY A 131 -13.25 -20.94 3.86
C GLY A 131 -14.65 -20.68 3.30
N GLY A 132 -14.77 -20.12 2.09
CA GLY A 132 -16.07 -19.82 1.48
C GLY A 132 -16.92 -21.07 1.27
N ASN A 133 -16.31 -22.17 0.80
CA ASN A 133 -17.00 -23.45 0.65
C ASN A 133 -17.33 -24.14 1.98
N ASP A 134 -16.47 -23.98 3.01
CA ASP A 134 -16.74 -24.49 4.35
C ASP A 134 -17.95 -23.80 4.97
N LEU A 135 -18.01 -22.47 4.88
CA LEU A 135 -19.13 -21.64 5.32
C LEU A 135 -20.43 -22.05 4.61
N ARG A 136 -20.40 -22.17 3.27
CA ARG A 136 -21.55 -22.61 2.46
C ARG A 136 -22.04 -24.04 2.77
N LEU A 137 -21.22 -24.90 3.38
CA LEU A 137 -21.61 -26.26 3.80
C LEU A 137 -22.02 -26.32 5.30
N ALA A 138 -21.80 -25.24 6.03
CA ALA A 138 -22.29 -25.05 7.40
C ALA A 138 -23.60 -24.23 7.44
N ASP A 139 -23.81 -23.32 6.48
CA ASP A 139 -25.09 -22.66 6.12
C ASP A 139 -26.26 -23.67 6.04
N ASP A 140 -26.02 -24.87 5.48
CA ASP A 140 -27.01 -25.98 5.43
C ASP A 140 -27.63 -26.36 6.82
N ASP A 141 -27.02 -25.99 7.95
CA ASP A 141 -27.57 -26.20 9.29
C ASP A 141 -28.50 -25.04 9.77
N ILE A 142 -28.42 -23.88 9.13
CA ILE A 142 -29.21 -22.67 9.43
C ILE A 142 -30.56 -22.78 8.70
N LYS A 143 -31.57 -23.19 9.46
CA LYS A 143 -32.90 -23.52 8.92
C LYS A 143 -33.68 -22.27 8.48
N LEU A 144 -33.87 -22.13 7.18
CA LEU A 144 -34.70 -21.07 6.58
C LEU A 144 -36.22 -21.23 6.86
N ASN A 145 -36.66 -22.42 7.28
CA ASN A 145 -38.08 -22.76 7.45
C ASN A 145 -38.58 -22.77 8.91
N THR A 146 -37.89 -22.06 9.81
CA THR A 146 -38.29 -21.91 11.22
C THR A 146 -38.08 -20.48 11.69
N TYR A 147 -38.94 -19.99 12.59
CA TYR A 147 -38.77 -18.68 13.24
C TYR A 147 -37.81 -18.73 14.44
N ASP A 148 -37.45 -19.93 14.92
CA ASP A 148 -36.49 -20.15 15.99
C ASP A 148 -35.09 -20.38 15.40
N VAL A 149 -34.49 -19.29 14.89
CA VAL A 149 -33.16 -19.29 14.28
C VAL A 149 -32.12 -18.95 15.35
N ASN A 150 -31.17 -19.87 15.58
CA ASN A 150 -30.04 -19.58 16.47
C ASN A 150 -29.08 -18.56 15.81
N THR A 151 -29.15 -17.30 16.25
CA THR A 151 -28.29 -16.21 15.75
C THR A 151 -26.85 -16.22 16.30
N ASP A 152 -26.51 -17.11 17.24
CA ASP A 152 -25.14 -17.30 17.74
C ASP A 152 -24.55 -18.61 17.21
N GLN A 153 -23.67 -18.49 16.20
CA GLN A 153 -22.97 -19.59 15.56
C GLN A 153 -21.56 -19.84 16.11
N SER A 154 -21.19 -19.22 17.25
CA SER A 154 -19.85 -19.35 17.86
C SER A 154 -19.45 -20.78 18.26
N HIS A 155 -20.45 -21.68 18.39
CA HIS A 155 -20.29 -23.08 18.75
C HIS A 155 -20.49 -24.04 17.55
N ASN A 156 -20.53 -23.55 16.31
CA ASN A 156 -20.73 -24.38 15.12
C ASN A 156 -19.54 -25.34 14.88
N GLU A 157 -19.73 -26.63 15.16
CA GLU A 157 -18.67 -27.65 15.15
C GLU A 157 -17.96 -27.76 13.79
N LYS A 158 -18.69 -27.70 12.68
CA LYS A 158 -18.15 -27.72 11.31
C LYS A 158 -17.10 -26.62 11.11
N ILE A 159 -17.42 -25.39 11.52
CA ILE A 159 -16.53 -24.23 11.40
C ILE A 159 -15.34 -24.32 12.35
N LEU A 160 -15.53 -24.83 13.57
CA LEU A 160 -14.44 -25.07 14.52
C LEU A 160 -13.43 -26.10 13.99
N GLU A 161 -13.88 -27.16 13.31
CA GLU A 161 -12.98 -28.10 12.61
C GLU A 161 -12.27 -27.47 11.40
N SER A 162 -12.94 -26.61 10.64
CA SER A 162 -12.32 -25.87 9.53
C SER A 162 -11.22 -24.92 10.01
N ILE A 163 -11.39 -24.24 11.15
CA ILE A 163 -10.34 -23.42 11.79
C ILE A 163 -9.11 -24.27 12.17
N GLN A 164 -9.33 -25.44 12.79
CA GLN A 164 -8.23 -26.38 13.12
C GLN A 164 -7.51 -26.88 11.85
N SER A 165 -8.26 -27.08 10.77
CA SER A 165 -7.70 -27.48 9.47
C SER A 165 -6.84 -26.37 8.86
N VAL A 166 -7.27 -25.10 8.94
CA VAL A 166 -6.46 -23.93 8.56
C VAL A 166 -5.17 -23.86 9.38
N GLU A 167 -5.23 -23.99 10.71
CA GLU A 167 -4.04 -23.98 11.58
C GLU A 167 -3.03 -25.05 11.14
N LYS A 168 -3.50 -26.29 10.96
CA LYS A 168 -2.69 -27.44 10.53
C LYS A 168 -1.99 -27.21 9.19
N GLN A 169 -2.66 -26.54 8.24
CA GLN A 169 -2.12 -26.29 6.92
C GLN A 169 -1.14 -25.11 6.90
N ILE A 170 -1.41 -24.02 7.63
CA ILE A 170 -0.43 -22.94 7.85
C ILE A 170 0.82 -23.52 8.55
N ARG A 171 0.65 -24.32 9.60
CA ARG A 171 1.75 -24.95 10.35
C ARG A 171 2.67 -25.77 9.45
N LYS A 172 2.13 -26.51 8.46
CA LYS A 172 2.93 -27.22 7.45
C LYS A 172 3.75 -26.27 6.57
N LEU A 173 3.18 -25.16 6.10
CA LEU A 173 3.93 -24.17 5.31
C LEU A 173 5.09 -23.57 6.11
N LEU A 174 4.87 -23.23 7.39
CA LEU A 174 5.91 -22.71 8.28
C LEU A 174 7.03 -23.74 8.54
N ILE A 175 6.69 -25.02 8.74
CA ILE A 175 7.65 -26.07 9.12
C ILE A 175 8.33 -26.72 7.91
N ASP A 176 7.56 -27.14 6.90
CA ASP A 176 8.02 -27.99 5.80
C ASP A 176 8.49 -27.18 4.59
N ALA A 177 7.81 -26.07 4.29
CA ALA A 177 8.20 -25.11 3.25
C ALA A 177 9.06 -23.94 3.76
N LYS A 178 9.24 -23.81 5.09
CA LYS A 178 9.98 -22.70 5.73
C LYS A 178 9.44 -21.30 5.40
N ALA A 179 8.13 -21.19 5.14
CA ALA A 179 7.47 -19.94 4.77
C ALA A 179 7.75 -18.79 5.76
N LYS A 180 8.07 -17.61 5.23
CA LYS A 180 8.34 -16.38 6.00
C LYS A 180 7.43 -15.20 5.68
N PHE A 181 6.64 -15.29 4.61
CA PHE A 181 5.69 -14.26 4.23
C PHE A 181 4.38 -14.89 3.76
N LEU A 182 3.29 -14.66 4.50
CA LEU A 182 1.96 -15.19 4.18
C LEU A 182 0.93 -14.06 4.13
N ILE A 183 0.18 -13.99 3.02
CA ILE A 183 -1.05 -13.21 2.90
C ILE A 183 -2.22 -14.17 3.14
N VAL A 184 -2.99 -13.90 4.19
CA VAL A 184 -4.12 -14.73 4.63
C VAL A 184 -5.39 -13.88 4.67
N PRO A 185 -6.06 -13.61 3.52
CA PRO A 185 -7.27 -12.79 3.51
C PRO A 185 -8.42 -13.45 4.28
N ASN A 186 -9.31 -12.65 4.87
CA ASN A 186 -10.47 -13.19 5.59
C ASN A 186 -11.62 -13.58 4.63
N ALA A 187 -12.52 -14.43 5.11
CA ALA A 187 -13.66 -14.85 4.31
C ALA A 187 -14.67 -13.69 4.18
N PRO A 188 -15.18 -13.37 2.98
CA PRO A 188 -16.31 -12.47 2.80
C PRO A 188 -17.56 -12.92 3.56
N ASN A 189 -18.48 -11.99 3.84
CA ASN A 189 -19.78 -12.34 4.43
C ASN A 189 -20.66 -13.06 3.40
N ILE A 190 -20.87 -14.38 3.57
CA ILE A 190 -21.66 -15.17 2.63
C ILE A 190 -23.16 -14.81 2.62
N GLY A 191 -23.68 -14.21 3.70
CA GLY A 191 -25.05 -13.68 3.78
C GLY A 191 -25.33 -12.51 2.82
N ASN A 192 -24.28 -11.86 2.32
CA ASN A 192 -24.39 -10.84 1.27
C ASN A 192 -24.44 -11.41 -0.16
N THR A 193 -24.28 -12.74 -0.35
CA THR A 193 -24.23 -13.31 -1.71
C THR A 193 -25.63 -13.43 -2.34
N PRO A 194 -25.75 -13.24 -3.67
CA PRO A 194 -27.02 -13.49 -4.36
C PRO A 194 -27.54 -14.92 -4.15
N ASN A 195 -26.67 -15.92 -3.97
CA ASN A 195 -27.09 -17.29 -3.65
C ASN A 195 -27.91 -17.37 -2.35
N PHE A 196 -27.40 -16.78 -1.26
CA PHE A 196 -28.09 -16.75 0.03
C PHE A 196 -29.48 -16.11 -0.11
N ILE A 197 -29.55 -14.95 -0.75
CA ILE A 197 -30.80 -14.22 -0.98
C ILE A 197 -31.76 -15.08 -1.82
N ASN A 198 -31.28 -15.68 -2.91
CA ASN A 198 -32.08 -16.54 -3.80
C ASN A 198 -32.58 -17.83 -3.11
N ASN A 199 -31.87 -18.34 -2.10
CA ASN A 199 -32.31 -19.46 -1.29
C ASN A 199 -33.38 -19.02 -0.29
N PHE A 200 -33.18 -17.90 0.42
CA PHE A 200 -34.20 -17.34 1.31
C PHE A 200 -35.54 -17.07 0.58
N LEU A 201 -35.49 -16.49 -0.63
CA LEU A 201 -36.68 -16.25 -1.46
C LEU A 201 -37.46 -17.53 -1.84
N ALA A 202 -36.79 -18.69 -1.87
CA ALA A 202 -37.37 -19.96 -2.30
C ALA A 202 -37.84 -20.83 -1.12
N ASP A 203 -37.05 -20.85 -0.06
CA ASP A 203 -37.16 -21.84 1.02
C ASP A 203 -37.43 -21.23 2.40
N GLY A 204 -37.41 -19.89 2.50
CA GLY A 204 -37.90 -19.17 3.67
C GLY A 204 -39.38 -19.46 3.96
N GLU A 205 -39.70 -19.72 5.22
CA GLU A 205 -41.09 -19.87 5.71
C GLU A 205 -41.32 -19.03 6.98
N ILE A 206 -42.39 -18.22 6.98
CA ILE A 206 -42.88 -17.54 8.19
C ILE A 206 -44.14 -18.23 8.72
N TYR A 207 -44.36 -18.14 10.04
CA TYR A 207 -45.62 -18.56 10.64
C TYR A 207 -46.60 -17.38 10.70
N TYR A 208 -47.71 -17.46 9.97
CA TYR A 208 -48.69 -16.37 9.85
C TYR A 208 -50.12 -16.90 9.75
N ASN A 209 -51.05 -16.27 10.48
CA ASN A 209 -52.48 -16.63 10.53
C ASN A 209 -52.76 -18.14 10.74
N GLY A 210 -51.96 -18.80 11.59
CA GLY A 210 -52.18 -20.20 11.99
C GLY A 210 -51.47 -21.26 11.15
N GLY A 211 -50.69 -20.88 10.13
CA GLY A 211 -49.94 -21.82 9.30
C GLY A 211 -48.61 -21.25 8.79
N TYR A 212 -47.79 -22.12 8.20
CA TYR A 212 -46.55 -21.73 7.53
C TYR A 212 -46.84 -21.19 6.12
N LYS A 213 -46.12 -20.13 5.74
CA LYS A 213 -46.26 -19.46 4.44
C LYS A 213 -44.89 -19.23 3.81
N LYS A 214 -44.74 -19.62 2.55
CA LYS A 214 -43.59 -19.30 1.68
C LYS A 214 -43.78 -17.97 0.97
N LEU A 215 -42.66 -17.34 0.59
CA LEU A 215 -42.65 -16.09 -0.17
C LEU A 215 -42.90 -16.32 -1.68
N ALA A 216 -42.22 -17.31 -2.27
CA ALA A 216 -42.48 -17.82 -3.61
C ALA A 216 -43.14 -19.21 -3.55
N GLY A 217 -43.89 -19.61 -4.58
CA GLY A 217 -44.64 -20.88 -4.52
C GLY A 217 -45.25 -21.42 -5.80
N CYS A 218 -45.13 -20.73 -6.94
CA CYS A 218 -45.68 -21.19 -8.22
C CYS A 218 -44.59 -21.37 -9.29
N ASN A 219 -43.71 -22.36 -9.12
CA ASN A 219 -42.78 -22.80 -10.16
C ASN A 219 -43.54 -23.60 -11.24
N GLY A 220 -44.22 -22.90 -12.16
CA GLY A 220 -44.81 -23.51 -13.36
C GLY A 220 -46.21 -24.14 -13.25
N GLY A 221 -47.00 -23.84 -12.21
CA GLY A 221 -48.46 -24.10 -12.22
C GLY A 221 -48.94 -25.46 -11.70
N GLY A 222 -48.30 -26.01 -10.66
CA GLY A 222 -48.75 -27.24 -9.99
C GLY A 222 -50.14 -27.16 -9.33
N TRP A 223 -50.67 -28.30 -8.88
CA TRP A 223 -52.05 -28.46 -8.38
C TRP A 223 -52.46 -27.43 -7.30
N ASN A 224 -51.58 -27.13 -6.35
CA ASN A 224 -51.84 -26.13 -5.29
C ASN A 224 -51.85 -24.68 -5.81
N CYS A 225 -51.14 -24.40 -6.91
CA CYS A 225 -51.18 -23.11 -7.61
C CYS A 225 -52.51 -22.95 -8.37
N PHE A 226 -53.02 -24.03 -8.98
CA PHE A 226 -54.29 -24.04 -9.72
C PHE A 226 -55.51 -23.79 -8.80
N TRP A 227 -55.54 -24.42 -7.62
CA TRP A 227 -56.59 -24.19 -6.61
C TRP A 227 -56.40 -22.89 -5.80
N GLY A 228 -55.37 -22.08 -6.10
CA GLY A 228 -55.15 -20.78 -5.47
C GLY A 228 -54.64 -20.83 -4.02
N VAL A 229 -54.06 -21.97 -3.61
CA VAL A 229 -53.56 -22.23 -2.26
C VAL A 229 -52.07 -21.85 -2.09
N SER A 230 -51.35 -21.65 -3.20
CA SER A 230 -49.93 -21.25 -3.22
C SER A 230 -49.73 -19.81 -3.70
N PRO A 231 -48.66 -19.12 -3.24
CA PRO A 231 -48.20 -17.84 -3.78
C PRO A 231 -48.11 -17.81 -5.31
N LYS A 232 -48.87 -16.93 -5.97
CA LYS A 232 -48.85 -16.75 -7.45
C LYS A 232 -47.56 -16.09 -8.00
N VAL A 233 -46.49 -16.10 -7.21
CA VAL A 233 -45.19 -15.53 -7.54
C VAL A 233 -44.20 -16.70 -7.65
N SER A 234 -43.40 -16.71 -8.71
CA SER A 234 -42.36 -17.74 -8.91
C SER A 234 -41.01 -17.25 -8.38
N LYS A 235 -40.09 -18.18 -8.09
CA LYS A 235 -38.73 -17.84 -7.64
C LYS A 235 -38.02 -16.95 -8.66
N GLU A 236 -38.12 -17.31 -9.93
CA GLU A 236 -37.47 -16.64 -11.06
C GLU A 236 -37.97 -15.21 -11.25
N GLU A 237 -39.23 -14.93 -10.90
CA GLU A 237 -39.80 -13.59 -10.95
C GLU A 237 -39.18 -12.66 -9.87
N LEU A 238 -38.93 -13.20 -8.68
CA LEU A 238 -38.27 -12.47 -7.58
C LEU A 238 -36.77 -12.29 -7.84
N ILE A 239 -36.09 -13.31 -8.35
CA ILE A 239 -34.68 -13.23 -8.77
C ILE A 239 -34.52 -12.15 -9.85
N ARG A 240 -35.41 -12.13 -10.85
CA ARG A 240 -35.39 -11.11 -11.89
C ARG A 240 -35.59 -9.69 -11.35
N PHE A 241 -36.32 -9.50 -10.25
CA PHE A 241 -36.44 -8.20 -9.58
C PHE A 241 -35.08 -7.77 -8.99
N LEU A 242 -34.38 -8.67 -8.29
CA LEU A 242 -33.04 -8.41 -7.74
C LEU A 242 -32.02 -8.13 -8.84
N ASP A 243 -32.06 -8.87 -9.94
CA ASP A 243 -31.18 -8.65 -11.09
C ASP A 243 -31.45 -7.30 -11.78
N ASP A 244 -32.72 -6.95 -12.01
CA ASP A 244 -33.05 -5.69 -12.69
C ASP A 244 -32.72 -4.44 -11.84
N GLN A 245 -32.59 -4.57 -10.50
CA GLN A 245 -32.35 -3.52 -9.47
C GLN A 245 -32.73 -2.09 -9.91
N LYS A 246 -34.02 -1.84 -10.18
CA LYS A 246 -34.52 -0.58 -10.76
C LYS A 246 -34.57 0.61 -9.78
N HIS A 247 -34.05 0.45 -8.57
CA HIS A 247 -34.11 1.44 -7.49
C HIS A 247 -32.69 1.89 -7.10
N PRO A 248 -32.11 2.87 -7.81
CA PRO A 248 -30.79 3.40 -7.46
C PRO A 248 -30.82 4.10 -6.09
N GLY A 249 -29.77 3.91 -5.29
CA GLY A 249 -29.55 4.61 -4.02
C GLY A 249 -30.23 4.01 -2.79
N LYS A 250 -30.80 2.81 -2.91
CA LYS A 250 -31.27 2.01 -1.77
C LYS A 250 -30.15 1.11 -1.24
N SER A 251 -30.11 0.87 0.07
CA SER A 251 -29.20 -0.14 0.62
C SER A 251 -29.55 -1.53 0.08
N ALA A 252 -28.59 -2.46 0.05
CA ALA A 252 -28.84 -3.84 -0.39
C ALA A 252 -30.03 -4.47 0.37
N ARG A 253 -30.14 -4.21 1.68
CA ARG A 253 -31.23 -4.67 2.55
C ARG A 253 -32.59 -4.08 2.16
N ASP A 254 -32.65 -2.79 1.84
CA ASP A 254 -33.89 -2.15 1.37
C ASP A 254 -34.37 -2.71 0.02
N VAL A 255 -33.44 -3.06 -0.88
CA VAL A 255 -33.79 -3.70 -2.17
C VAL A 255 -34.35 -5.11 -1.95
N ILE A 256 -33.82 -5.86 -0.98
CA ILE A 256 -34.36 -7.17 -0.58
C ILE A 256 -35.76 -7.02 0.03
N TYR A 257 -35.97 -5.98 0.86
CA TYR A 257 -37.29 -5.67 1.41
C TYR A 257 -38.30 -5.23 0.35
N ASP A 258 -37.87 -4.52 -0.71
CA ASP A 258 -38.72 -4.21 -1.86
C ASP A 258 -39.21 -5.49 -2.56
N VAL A 259 -38.36 -6.51 -2.67
CA VAL A 259 -38.75 -7.83 -3.21
C VAL A 259 -39.78 -8.53 -2.33
N PHE A 260 -39.62 -8.45 -1.00
CA PHE A 260 -40.61 -9.00 -0.07
C PHE A 260 -41.94 -8.25 -0.20
N GLU A 261 -41.92 -6.92 -0.26
CA GLU A 261 -43.12 -6.11 -0.45
C GLU A 261 -43.79 -6.39 -1.81
N TYR A 262 -43.00 -6.56 -2.87
CA TYR A 262 -43.49 -6.93 -4.20
C TYR A 262 -44.23 -8.28 -4.20
N ALA A 263 -43.65 -9.31 -3.56
CA ALA A 263 -44.29 -10.61 -3.39
C ALA A 263 -45.58 -10.51 -2.56
N VAL A 264 -45.53 -9.82 -1.42
CA VAL A 264 -46.69 -9.59 -0.53
C VAL A 264 -47.80 -8.82 -1.26
N ARG A 265 -47.51 -7.76 -2.01
CA ARG A 265 -48.50 -7.04 -2.83
C ARG A 265 -49.20 -7.97 -3.81
N LYS A 266 -48.47 -8.89 -4.45
CA LYS A 266 -49.06 -9.93 -5.31
C LYS A 266 -49.92 -10.93 -4.54
N HIS A 267 -49.55 -11.31 -3.31
CA HIS A 267 -50.40 -12.16 -2.45
C HIS A 267 -51.77 -11.53 -2.18
N TYR A 268 -51.80 -10.23 -1.89
CA TYR A 268 -53.02 -9.47 -1.60
C TYR A 268 -53.68 -8.82 -2.83
N ARG A 269 -53.14 -9.05 -4.04
CA ARG A 269 -53.60 -8.47 -5.33
C ARG A 269 -53.65 -6.93 -5.33
N LEU A 270 -52.67 -6.30 -4.66
CA LEU A 270 -52.53 -4.85 -4.57
C LEU A 270 -51.72 -4.29 -5.74
N THR A 271 -52.12 -3.13 -6.26
CA THR A 271 -51.30 -2.37 -7.23
C THR A 271 -50.19 -1.60 -6.51
N PRO A 272 -49.16 -1.08 -7.21
CA PRO A 272 -48.10 -0.28 -6.59
C PRO A 272 -48.61 0.98 -5.86
N GLU A 273 -49.68 1.60 -6.39
CA GLU A 273 -50.25 2.86 -5.90
C GLU A 273 -51.16 2.66 -4.67
N GLN A 274 -51.60 1.43 -4.40
CA GLN A 274 -52.45 1.13 -3.26
C GLN A 274 -51.62 1.06 -1.96
N PRO A 275 -52.11 1.62 -0.84
CA PRO A 275 -51.48 1.41 0.44
C PRO A 275 -51.62 -0.07 0.86
N LEU A 276 -50.60 -0.61 1.53
CA LEU A 276 -50.68 -1.95 2.12
C LEU A 276 -51.87 -2.04 3.10
N THR A 277 -52.55 -3.18 3.13
CA THR A 277 -53.53 -3.49 4.19
C THR A 277 -52.79 -3.79 5.50
N GLN A 278 -53.50 -3.81 6.64
CA GLN A 278 -52.84 -4.18 7.91
C GLN A 278 -52.31 -5.61 7.88
N HIS A 279 -53.03 -6.54 7.25
CA HIS A 279 -52.56 -7.92 7.05
C HIS A 279 -51.34 -7.99 6.14
N ALA A 280 -51.28 -7.18 5.08
CA ALA A 280 -50.11 -7.11 4.20
C ALA A 280 -48.88 -6.52 4.92
N ARG A 281 -49.05 -5.48 5.76
CA ARG A 281 -47.97 -4.96 6.62
C ARG A 281 -47.45 -6.02 7.58
N ASN A 282 -48.33 -6.62 8.39
CA ASN A 282 -47.93 -7.63 9.37
C ASN A 282 -47.19 -8.82 8.71
N GLU A 283 -47.62 -9.25 7.52
CA GLU A 283 -46.92 -10.30 6.76
C GLU A 283 -45.54 -9.84 6.27
N LEU A 284 -45.43 -8.62 5.74
CA LEU A 284 -44.17 -8.04 5.27
C LEU A 284 -43.16 -7.86 6.41
N ASP A 285 -43.61 -7.39 7.57
CA ASP A 285 -42.73 -7.16 8.73
C ASP A 285 -42.19 -8.50 9.25
N LEU A 286 -43.00 -9.58 9.29
CA LEU A 286 -42.52 -10.94 9.60
C LEU A 286 -41.47 -11.46 8.59
N TRP A 287 -41.58 -11.13 7.31
CA TRP A 287 -40.56 -11.51 6.31
C TRP A 287 -39.24 -10.77 6.54
N LYS A 288 -39.29 -9.49 6.92
CA LYS A 288 -38.10 -8.69 7.25
C LYS A 288 -37.43 -9.22 8.51
N ASP A 289 -38.18 -9.39 9.59
CA ASP A 289 -37.68 -9.91 10.88
C ASP A 289 -37.03 -11.30 10.69
N HIS A 290 -37.65 -12.18 9.91
CA HIS A 290 -37.10 -13.51 9.64
C HIS A 290 -35.81 -13.45 8.80
N TYR A 291 -35.78 -12.64 7.75
CA TYR A 291 -34.56 -12.44 6.95
C TYR A 291 -33.40 -11.90 7.81
N ASP A 292 -33.69 -10.95 8.69
CA ASP A 292 -32.69 -10.35 9.59
C ASP A 292 -32.12 -11.35 10.60
N LEU A 293 -32.95 -12.26 11.12
CA LEU A 293 -32.51 -13.33 12.01
C LEU A 293 -31.56 -14.31 11.29
N VAL A 294 -31.92 -14.74 10.08
CA VAL A 294 -31.07 -15.63 9.28
C VAL A 294 -29.77 -14.91 8.87
N PHE A 295 -29.84 -13.69 8.34
CA PHE A 295 -28.66 -12.91 7.95
C PHE A 295 -27.71 -12.66 9.13
N LYS A 296 -28.24 -12.48 10.34
CA LYS A 296 -27.44 -12.38 11.57
C LYS A 296 -26.78 -13.72 11.93
N ALA A 297 -27.45 -14.86 11.73
CA ALA A 297 -26.86 -16.18 11.91
C ALA A 297 -25.70 -16.42 10.92
N GLU A 298 -25.89 -16.11 9.63
CA GLU A 298 -24.81 -16.16 8.61
C GLU A 298 -23.61 -15.30 9.00
N THR A 299 -23.88 -14.05 9.37
CA THR A 299 -22.84 -13.11 9.77
C THR A 299 -22.11 -13.61 11.02
N SER A 300 -22.81 -14.27 11.97
CA SER A 300 -22.18 -14.92 13.11
C SER A 300 -21.32 -16.13 12.71
N LEU A 301 -21.71 -16.90 11.69
CA LEU A 301 -20.98 -18.06 11.18
C LEU A 301 -19.64 -17.62 10.55
N VAL A 302 -19.70 -16.62 9.69
CA VAL A 302 -18.53 -16.00 9.04
C VAL A 302 -17.60 -15.38 10.07
N ASN A 303 -18.14 -14.60 11.02
CA ASN A 303 -17.34 -13.99 12.09
C ASN A 303 -16.66 -15.05 12.96
N THR A 304 -17.31 -16.19 13.22
CA THR A 304 -16.72 -17.31 13.98
C THR A 304 -15.51 -17.89 13.26
N PHE A 305 -15.62 -18.16 11.96
CA PHE A 305 -14.50 -18.60 11.13
C PHE A 305 -13.35 -17.57 11.13
N ASN A 306 -13.66 -16.31 10.82
CA ASN A 306 -12.67 -15.25 10.70
C ASN A 306 -11.91 -15.00 12.00
N GLN A 307 -12.62 -14.84 13.13
CA GLN A 307 -12.01 -14.65 14.46
C GLN A 307 -11.27 -15.91 14.96
N GLY A 308 -11.62 -17.10 14.46
CA GLY A 308 -10.87 -18.33 14.70
C GLY A 308 -9.51 -18.30 13.99
N VAL A 309 -9.51 -17.97 12.70
CA VAL A 309 -8.27 -17.81 11.90
C VAL A 309 -7.40 -16.65 12.41
N ASP A 310 -8.00 -15.56 12.89
CA ASP A 310 -7.26 -14.46 13.52
C ASP A 310 -6.53 -14.92 14.78
N ARG A 311 -7.20 -15.72 15.64
CA ARG A 311 -6.57 -16.35 16.81
C ARG A 311 -5.44 -17.31 16.44
N VAL A 312 -5.56 -18.04 15.33
CA VAL A 312 -4.49 -18.90 14.78
C VAL A 312 -3.28 -18.08 14.32
N ILE A 313 -3.49 -16.98 13.60
CA ILE A 313 -2.41 -16.08 13.17
C ILE A 313 -1.72 -15.42 14.37
N GLU A 314 -2.50 -14.94 15.34
CA GLU A 314 -1.97 -14.33 16.57
C GLU A 314 -1.23 -15.33 17.48
N TYR A 315 -1.64 -16.60 17.49
CA TYR A 315 -0.86 -17.68 18.10
C TYR A 315 0.51 -17.80 17.44
N PHE A 316 0.59 -17.86 16.10
CA PHE A 316 1.87 -17.99 15.41
C PHE A 316 2.78 -16.77 15.62
N LYS A 317 2.28 -15.54 15.47
CA LYS A 317 3.07 -14.31 15.72
C LYS A 317 3.70 -14.24 17.11
N LYS A 318 3.01 -14.76 18.14
CA LYS A 318 3.47 -14.75 19.54
C LYS A 318 4.39 -15.93 19.88
N HIS A 319 4.43 -16.97 19.05
CA HIS A 319 5.22 -18.16 19.30
C HIS A 319 6.71 -17.91 18.97
N PRO A 320 7.67 -18.27 19.86
CA PRO A 320 9.09 -17.98 19.66
C PRO A 320 9.66 -18.45 18.31
N ASP A 321 9.27 -19.65 17.86
CA ASP A 321 9.77 -20.26 16.61
C ASP A 321 9.34 -19.55 15.31
N TYR A 322 8.38 -18.60 15.37
CA TYR A 322 7.79 -17.96 14.19
C TYR A 322 7.81 -16.42 14.25
N GLN A 323 8.59 -15.83 15.16
CA GLN A 323 8.73 -14.36 15.28
C GLN A 323 9.32 -13.68 14.04
N ASP A 324 9.97 -14.44 13.15
CA ASP A 324 10.54 -13.96 11.88
C ASP A 324 9.62 -14.21 10.66
N VAL A 325 8.33 -14.45 10.90
CA VAL A 325 7.29 -14.66 9.87
C VAL A 325 6.37 -13.44 9.78
N THR A 326 6.31 -12.79 8.63
CA THR A 326 5.28 -11.78 8.35
C THR A 326 3.96 -12.46 7.98
N PHE A 327 2.89 -12.07 8.67
CA PHE A 327 1.50 -12.36 8.27
C PHE A 327 0.79 -11.07 7.89
N ILE A 328 0.36 -10.96 6.63
CA ILE A 328 -0.57 -9.94 6.15
C ILE A 328 -1.98 -10.52 6.24
N ARG A 329 -2.90 -9.81 6.89
CA ARG A 329 -4.27 -10.27 7.16
C ARG A 329 -5.30 -9.29 6.59
N PRO A 330 -5.52 -9.25 5.27
CA PRO A 330 -6.50 -8.35 4.66
C PRO A 330 -7.91 -8.63 5.16
N ASN A 331 -8.61 -7.58 5.62
CA ASN A 331 -10.02 -7.66 6.01
C ASN A 331 -10.92 -7.41 4.78
N ILE A 332 -11.03 -8.43 3.93
CA ILE A 332 -11.86 -8.43 2.73
C ILE A 332 -13.35 -8.33 3.07
N GLN A 333 -13.81 -8.94 4.17
CA GLN A 333 -15.18 -8.77 4.68
C GLN A 333 -15.51 -7.28 4.83
N LEU A 334 -14.68 -6.52 5.57
CA LEU A 334 -14.87 -5.09 5.79
C LEU A 334 -14.81 -4.27 4.48
N LEU A 335 -13.92 -4.61 3.55
CA LEU A 335 -13.86 -3.99 2.23
C LEU A 335 -15.12 -4.25 1.39
N LEU A 336 -15.70 -5.45 1.46
CA LEU A 336 -16.87 -5.80 0.68
C LEU A 336 -18.17 -5.32 1.32
N ASP A 337 -18.28 -5.34 2.64
CA ASP A 337 -19.39 -4.72 3.37
C ASP A 337 -19.47 -3.22 3.05
N GLU A 338 -18.32 -2.52 3.04
CA GLU A 338 -18.16 -1.13 2.57
C GLU A 338 -18.66 -0.92 1.13
N VAL A 339 -18.18 -1.77 0.21
CA VAL A 339 -18.53 -1.69 -1.22
C VAL A 339 -20.01 -1.98 -1.43
N ILE A 340 -20.65 -2.82 -0.61
CA ILE A 340 -22.07 -3.14 -0.72
C ILE A 340 -22.93 -2.02 -0.12
N GLU A 341 -22.54 -1.45 1.02
CA GLU A 341 -23.24 -0.31 1.64
C GLU A 341 -23.21 0.94 0.74
N HIS A 342 -22.10 1.17 0.04
CA HIS A 342 -21.85 2.37 -0.78
C HIS A 342 -21.63 2.08 -2.27
N TYR A 343 -22.27 1.04 -2.80
CA TYR A 343 -21.97 0.50 -4.13
C TYR A 343 -22.00 1.49 -5.30
N GLN A 344 -22.87 2.51 -5.24
CA GLN A 344 -22.90 3.58 -6.25
C GLN A 344 -21.64 4.45 -6.24
N ASP A 345 -21.07 4.71 -5.06
CA ASP A 345 -19.81 5.45 -4.91
C ASP A 345 -18.63 4.68 -5.50
N PHE A 346 -18.69 3.35 -5.49
CA PHE A 346 -17.75 2.46 -6.18
C PHE A 346 -18.13 2.17 -7.65
N GLY A 347 -19.17 2.84 -8.16
CA GLY A 347 -19.60 2.76 -9.55
C GLY A 347 -20.22 1.43 -9.94
N PHE A 348 -20.92 0.78 -9.01
CA PHE A 348 -21.80 -0.36 -9.26
C PHE A 348 -23.26 0.11 -9.32
N ASN A 349 -24.12 -0.64 -10.01
CA ASN A 349 -25.56 -0.44 -10.04
C ASN A 349 -26.35 -1.61 -9.43
N ASN A 350 -25.70 -2.76 -9.18
CA ASN A 350 -26.33 -3.92 -8.56
C ASN A 350 -25.43 -4.56 -7.47
N VAL A 351 -26.07 -4.90 -6.33
CA VAL A 351 -25.45 -5.48 -5.12
C VAL A 351 -26.10 -6.78 -4.63
N VAL A 352 -27.26 -7.17 -5.17
CA VAL A 352 -28.09 -8.28 -4.63
C VAL A 352 -28.46 -9.35 -5.66
N GLY A 353 -28.39 -9.00 -6.95
CA GLY A 353 -28.57 -9.93 -8.07
C GLY A 353 -27.24 -10.31 -8.72
N SER A 354 -27.33 -11.07 -9.82
CA SER A 354 -26.15 -11.53 -10.57
C SER A 354 -26.39 -11.52 -12.08
N PRO A 355 -25.41 -11.14 -12.92
CA PRO A 355 -25.61 -11.10 -14.37
C PRO A 355 -25.64 -12.49 -15.03
N ALA A 356 -25.15 -13.53 -14.33
CA ALA A 356 -25.22 -14.93 -14.72
C ALA A 356 -25.82 -15.81 -13.62
N ASP A 357 -26.29 -17.00 -13.99
CA ASP A 357 -26.76 -18.02 -13.05
C ASP A 357 -25.61 -18.75 -12.35
N SER A 358 -25.90 -19.40 -11.22
CA SER A 358 -24.88 -20.12 -10.48
C SER A 358 -24.35 -21.35 -11.21
N PHE A 359 -23.04 -21.56 -11.08
CA PHE A 359 -22.47 -22.88 -11.22
C PHE A 359 -22.83 -23.74 -10.00
N THR A 360 -23.97 -24.41 -10.03
CA THR A 360 -24.29 -25.49 -9.08
C THR A 360 -24.00 -26.86 -9.68
N SER A 361 -23.54 -27.76 -8.83
CA SER A 361 -22.87 -29.02 -9.17
C SER A 361 -23.81 -30.10 -9.71
N GLY A 362 -24.04 -30.09 -11.03
CA GLY A 362 -24.44 -31.28 -11.79
C GLY A 362 -23.20 -32.01 -12.32
N VAL A 363 -22.80 -33.11 -11.66
CA VAL A 363 -21.61 -33.91 -12.05
C VAL A 363 -21.75 -34.44 -13.49
N ILE A 364 -20.82 -34.03 -14.38
CA ILE A 364 -20.52 -34.61 -15.71
C ILE A 364 -21.74 -34.76 -16.67
N GLY A 365 -21.85 -33.91 -17.69
CA GLY A 365 -22.94 -33.99 -18.67
C GLY A 365 -22.59 -33.59 -20.11
N LYS A 366 -21.82 -34.44 -20.82
CA LYS A 366 -21.61 -34.45 -22.29
C LYS A 366 -21.69 -33.10 -23.04
N GLY A 367 -20.56 -32.40 -23.17
CA GLY A 367 -20.50 -31.25 -24.09
C GLY A 367 -19.43 -30.20 -23.81
N ALA A 368 -18.32 -30.55 -23.13
CA ALA A 368 -17.17 -29.65 -23.01
C ALA A 368 -16.43 -29.53 -24.35
N GLY A 369 -17.08 -28.88 -25.33
CA GLY A 369 -16.44 -28.38 -26.52
C GLY A 369 -15.40 -27.32 -26.17
N SER A 370 -14.48 -27.07 -27.09
CA SER A 370 -13.44 -26.05 -26.95
C SER A 370 -14.03 -24.64 -26.96
N GLY A 371 -14.52 -24.16 -25.82
CA GLY A 371 -14.95 -22.78 -25.64
C GLY A 371 -15.92 -22.56 -24.46
N ARG A 372 -15.53 -21.64 -23.56
CA ARG A 372 -16.38 -20.83 -22.67
C ARG A 372 -17.13 -21.57 -21.55
N ILE A 373 -16.56 -21.58 -20.33
CA ILE A 373 -17.34 -21.78 -19.09
C ILE A 373 -16.90 -20.78 -18.01
N ALA A 374 -17.77 -19.81 -17.71
CA ALA A 374 -17.76 -18.79 -16.64
C ALA A 374 -19.01 -17.90 -16.91
N ALA A 375 -19.28 -16.87 -16.10
CA ALA A 375 -20.30 -15.88 -16.45
C ALA A 375 -19.82 -15.08 -17.68
N PHE A 376 -20.47 -15.14 -18.85
CA PHE A 376 -20.01 -14.42 -20.04
C PHE A 376 -20.95 -13.30 -20.50
N GLU A 377 -20.34 -12.27 -21.08
CA GLU A 377 -20.96 -11.41 -22.08
C GLU A 377 -20.32 -11.78 -23.43
N PRO A 378 -21.08 -12.31 -24.41
CA PRO A 378 -20.48 -12.79 -25.64
C PRO A 378 -19.96 -11.63 -26.51
N LYS A 379 -18.62 -11.47 -26.56
CA LYS A 379 -17.89 -10.53 -27.44
C LYS A 379 -18.22 -10.67 -28.94
N ASP A 380 -18.86 -11.77 -29.34
CA ASP A 380 -19.23 -12.14 -30.71
C ASP A 380 -20.74 -12.29 -30.94
N GLY A 381 -21.58 -11.97 -29.94
CA GLY A 381 -23.04 -12.09 -30.03
C GLY A 381 -23.58 -13.52 -30.13
N VAL A 382 -22.74 -14.54 -29.89
CA VAL A 382 -23.16 -15.95 -29.90
C VAL A 382 -23.71 -16.34 -28.53
N ARG A 383 -24.95 -16.82 -28.49
CA ARG A 383 -25.66 -17.27 -27.27
C ARG A 383 -24.89 -18.36 -26.52
N GLY A 384 -24.56 -18.10 -25.25
CA GLY A 384 -24.23 -19.12 -24.26
C GLY A 384 -25.50 -19.72 -23.62
N GLU A 385 -25.45 -20.98 -23.20
CA GLU A 385 -26.61 -21.67 -22.59
C GLU A 385 -26.91 -21.25 -21.14
N LYS A 386 -26.06 -20.44 -20.50
CA LYS A 386 -26.12 -20.13 -19.05
C LYS A 386 -26.05 -18.64 -18.69
N ASP A 387 -26.08 -17.76 -19.69
CA ASP A 387 -26.08 -16.30 -19.46
C ASP A 387 -27.53 -15.79 -19.41
N LYS A 388 -27.83 -14.85 -18.51
CA LYS A 388 -29.16 -14.22 -18.45
C LYS A 388 -29.27 -13.23 -19.62
N GLU A 389 -29.89 -13.65 -20.73
CA GLU A 389 -29.99 -12.88 -21.99
C GLU A 389 -30.50 -11.43 -21.80
N TYR A 390 -31.34 -11.17 -20.80
CA TYR A 390 -31.84 -9.82 -20.47
C TYR A 390 -30.83 -8.90 -19.75
N LEU A 391 -29.64 -9.41 -19.40
CA LEU A 391 -28.58 -8.71 -18.65
C LEU A 391 -27.27 -8.57 -19.42
N TRP A 392 -27.17 -9.02 -20.67
CA TRP A 392 -25.97 -8.81 -21.49
C TRP A 392 -25.58 -7.33 -21.59
N ASN A 393 -24.27 -7.07 -21.50
CA ASN A 393 -23.63 -5.74 -21.45
C ASN A 393 -23.93 -4.94 -20.17
N LYS A 394 -24.41 -5.58 -19.09
CA LYS A 394 -24.66 -4.94 -17.78
C LYS A 394 -23.77 -5.48 -16.66
N GLY A 395 -23.15 -6.64 -16.82
CA GLY A 395 -22.54 -7.40 -15.72
C GLY A 395 -21.34 -6.72 -15.07
N TYR A 396 -20.59 -5.91 -15.83
CA TYR A 396 -19.43 -5.16 -15.30
C TYR A 396 -19.79 -4.11 -14.23
N LYS A 397 -21.08 -3.77 -14.07
CA LYS A 397 -21.58 -2.84 -13.04
C LYS A 397 -22.14 -3.55 -11.80
N TYR A 398 -21.97 -4.86 -11.67
CA TYR A 398 -22.41 -5.65 -10.52
C TYR A 398 -21.23 -5.89 -9.57
N VAL A 399 -21.49 -5.94 -8.27
CA VAL A 399 -20.47 -6.38 -7.28
C VAL A 399 -20.10 -7.86 -7.50
N PHE A 400 -21.09 -8.68 -7.88
CA PHE A 400 -20.96 -10.12 -8.11
C PHE A 400 -21.03 -10.48 -9.61
N ALA A 401 -20.22 -11.45 -10.05
CA ALA A 401 -20.23 -12.00 -11.42
C ALA A 401 -21.28 -13.11 -11.60
N ASP A 402 -21.47 -13.93 -10.57
CA ASP A 402 -22.51 -14.97 -10.50
C ASP A 402 -23.15 -14.92 -9.10
N GLN A 403 -23.75 -16.01 -8.62
CA GLN A 403 -24.43 -16.01 -7.31
C GLN A 403 -23.48 -16.07 -6.11
N PHE A 404 -22.17 -16.20 -6.31
CA PHE A 404 -21.16 -16.29 -5.24
C PHE A 404 -19.96 -15.35 -5.45
N HIS A 405 -19.45 -15.29 -6.68
CA HIS A 405 -18.10 -14.77 -6.93
C HIS A 405 -18.07 -13.27 -7.27
N PRO A 406 -17.01 -12.54 -6.88
CA PRO A 406 -16.86 -11.12 -7.22
C PRO A 406 -16.76 -10.86 -8.73
N SER A 407 -17.18 -9.68 -9.17
CA SER A 407 -16.88 -9.19 -10.53
C SER A 407 -15.41 -8.80 -10.69
N PRO A 408 -14.90 -8.64 -11.94
CA PRO A 408 -13.50 -8.31 -12.18
C PRO A 408 -13.07 -6.99 -11.52
N LYS A 409 -13.99 -6.02 -11.52
CA LYS A 409 -13.83 -4.74 -10.83
C LYS A 409 -13.67 -4.90 -9.31
N THR A 410 -14.49 -5.76 -8.70
CA THR A 410 -14.37 -6.11 -7.28
C THR A 410 -13.06 -6.85 -6.98
N HIS A 411 -12.61 -7.77 -7.84
CA HIS A 411 -11.28 -8.39 -7.72
C HIS A 411 -10.13 -7.38 -7.80
N ARG A 412 -10.25 -6.35 -8.66
CA ARG A 412 -9.27 -5.27 -8.74
C ARG A 412 -9.30 -4.36 -7.51
N MET A 413 -10.44 -4.13 -6.87
CA MET A 413 -10.54 -3.44 -5.56
C MET A 413 -9.86 -4.23 -4.43
N ILE A 414 -10.03 -5.56 -4.42
CA ILE A 414 -9.34 -6.47 -3.48
C ILE A 414 -7.81 -6.34 -3.65
N TYR A 415 -7.32 -6.33 -4.88
CA TYR A 415 -5.90 -6.09 -5.16
C TYR A 415 -5.43 -4.70 -4.68
N ASP A 416 -6.14 -3.63 -5.03
CA ASP A 416 -5.80 -2.25 -4.65
C ASP A 416 -5.70 -2.12 -3.11
N TYR A 417 -6.61 -2.75 -2.35
CA TYR A 417 -6.54 -2.82 -0.88
C TYR A 417 -5.31 -3.58 -0.38
N ILE A 418 -5.02 -4.76 -0.93
CA ILE A 418 -3.84 -5.56 -0.54
C ILE A 418 -2.54 -4.78 -0.80
N VAL A 419 -2.39 -4.11 -1.94
CA VAL A 419 -1.20 -3.29 -2.21
C VAL A 419 -1.09 -2.10 -1.25
N SER A 420 -2.21 -1.47 -0.88
CA SER A 420 -2.18 -0.39 0.14
C SER A 420 -1.71 -0.88 1.52
N LEU A 421 -1.99 -2.14 1.89
CA LEU A 421 -1.41 -2.77 3.09
C LEU A 421 0.10 -2.99 2.94
N LEU A 422 0.55 -3.53 1.80
CA LEU A 422 1.96 -3.85 1.55
C LEU A 422 2.87 -2.61 1.52
N GLU A 423 2.37 -1.49 1.02
CA GLU A 423 3.15 -0.26 0.89
C GLU A 423 3.06 0.68 2.09
N SER A 424 2.00 0.60 2.89
CA SER A 424 1.86 1.43 4.10
C SER A 424 3.07 1.32 5.03
N GLU A 425 3.41 2.43 5.69
CA GLU A 425 4.55 2.51 6.60
C GLU A 425 4.29 1.76 7.90
N SER A 426 3.04 1.76 8.37
CA SER A 426 2.59 1.02 9.56
C SER A 426 2.17 -0.44 9.31
N GLY A 427 1.94 -0.84 8.06
CA GLY A 427 1.26 -2.09 7.72
C GLY A 427 -0.26 -2.06 7.91
N ASP A 428 -0.83 -0.91 8.31
CA ASP A 428 -2.27 -0.70 8.46
C ASP A 428 -2.70 0.66 7.85
N PRO A 429 -3.25 0.66 6.61
CA PRO A 429 -3.71 1.87 5.97
C PRO A 429 -5.00 2.42 6.59
N ILE A 430 -5.72 1.72 7.47
CA ILE A 430 -7.08 2.11 7.91
C ILE A 430 -7.09 3.49 8.60
N ASP A 431 -8.06 4.34 8.26
CA ASP A 431 -8.31 5.65 8.88
C ASP A 431 -9.82 5.92 9.00
N MET A 432 -10.37 5.64 10.18
CA MET A 432 -11.80 5.82 10.47
C MET A 432 -12.23 7.29 10.63
N ASN A 433 -11.29 8.25 10.60
CA ASN A 433 -11.63 9.68 10.64
C ASN A 433 -12.01 10.24 9.27
N ILE A 434 -11.70 9.49 8.20
CA ILE A 434 -12.03 9.84 6.82
C ILE A 434 -13.56 9.80 6.64
N LYS A 435 -14.10 10.88 6.08
CA LYS A 435 -15.51 10.94 5.66
C LYS A 435 -15.60 10.58 4.18
N ARG A 436 -16.60 9.76 3.84
CA ARG A 436 -17.01 9.57 2.44
C ARG A 436 -17.51 10.90 1.89
N ILE A 437 -16.86 11.39 0.85
CA ILE A 437 -17.25 12.58 0.10
C ILE A 437 -17.18 12.18 -1.36
N SER A 438 -18.33 12.22 -2.05
CA SER A 438 -18.40 12.02 -3.49
C SER A 438 -18.39 13.36 -4.17
N THR A 439 -17.75 13.44 -5.33
CA THR A 439 -17.79 14.66 -6.13
C THR A 439 -19.24 14.90 -6.57
N THR A 440 -19.82 16.07 -6.29
CA THR A 440 -21.18 16.39 -6.74
C THR A 440 -21.30 16.23 -8.26
N PRO A 441 -22.16 15.32 -8.77
CA PRO A 441 -22.23 15.04 -10.20
C PRO A 441 -22.63 16.28 -11.00
N PHE A 442 -22.02 16.46 -12.17
CA PHE A 442 -22.38 17.50 -13.13
C PHE A 442 -22.31 16.96 -14.56
N SER A 443 -23.06 17.57 -15.47
CA SER A 443 -23.03 17.18 -16.89
C SER A 443 -21.66 17.46 -17.50
N SER A 444 -20.98 16.40 -17.93
CA SER A 444 -19.68 16.49 -18.61
C SER A 444 -19.78 17.27 -19.92
N THR A 445 -18.67 17.92 -20.26
CA THR A 445 -18.43 18.68 -21.50
C THR A 445 -17.08 18.26 -22.08
N ASP A 446 -16.77 18.67 -23.31
CA ASP A 446 -15.49 18.36 -23.97
C ASP A 446 -14.24 18.79 -23.18
N ARG A 447 -14.38 19.73 -22.23
CA ARG A 447 -13.28 20.24 -21.40
C ARG A 447 -13.45 19.96 -19.91
N LYS A 448 -14.67 20.07 -19.35
CA LYS A 448 -14.91 19.76 -17.94
C LYS A 448 -15.60 18.41 -17.83
N ILE A 449 -14.89 17.41 -17.33
CA ILE A 449 -15.32 16.02 -17.29
C ILE A 449 -15.60 15.61 -15.84
N TYR A 450 -16.82 15.17 -15.57
CA TYR A 450 -17.15 14.35 -14.41
C TYR A 450 -17.12 12.87 -14.83
N HIS A 451 -16.51 12.04 -14.00
CA HIS A 451 -16.60 10.58 -14.10
C HIS A 451 -16.72 9.99 -12.70
N SER A 452 -17.87 9.40 -12.40
CA SER A 452 -18.07 8.52 -11.25
C SER A 452 -17.04 7.38 -11.28
N ALA A 453 -16.92 6.59 -10.19
CA ALA A 453 -16.02 5.43 -10.15
C ALA A 453 -16.51 4.25 -11.04
N GLU A 454 -17.23 4.53 -12.12
CA GLU A 454 -18.03 3.60 -12.89
C GLU A 454 -17.21 2.70 -13.82
N ASP A 455 -16.15 3.21 -14.46
CA ASP A 455 -15.30 2.45 -15.39
C ASP A 455 -13.81 2.45 -14.98
N ASP A 456 -12.96 1.74 -15.73
CA ASP A 456 -11.52 1.58 -15.46
C ASP A 456 -10.67 2.85 -15.65
N GLY A 457 -11.30 4.00 -15.88
CA GLY A 457 -10.67 5.31 -15.96
C GLY A 457 -11.39 6.26 -16.92
N VAL A 458 -11.33 7.57 -16.62
CA VAL A 458 -11.79 8.64 -17.54
C VAL A 458 -11.17 8.47 -18.92
N PHE A 459 -9.89 8.10 -18.96
CA PHE A 459 -9.20 7.63 -20.16
C PHE A 459 -8.53 6.29 -19.87
N ASN A 460 -9.01 5.24 -20.53
CA ASN A 460 -8.41 3.90 -20.54
C ASN A 460 -7.87 3.58 -21.94
N THR A 461 -6.64 3.08 -22.04
CA THR A 461 -6.09 2.49 -23.26
C THR A 461 -5.25 1.26 -22.94
N THR A 462 -5.62 0.13 -23.53
CA THR A 462 -4.80 -1.08 -23.63
C THR A 462 -4.30 -1.21 -25.07
N TYR A 463 -3.19 -1.92 -25.32
CA TYR A 463 -2.73 -2.13 -26.69
C TYR A 463 -3.65 -3.10 -27.46
N VAL A 464 -4.63 -2.54 -28.16
CA VAL A 464 -5.49 -3.25 -29.11
C VAL A 464 -5.29 -2.63 -30.49
N SER A 465 -5.14 -3.47 -31.51
CA SER A 465 -4.93 -3.05 -32.90
C SER A 465 -6.01 -2.07 -33.40
N GLY A 466 -5.72 -0.76 -33.33
CA GLY A 466 -6.58 0.29 -33.91
C GLY A 466 -6.70 1.56 -33.07
N VAL A 467 -6.46 1.53 -31.76
CA VAL A 467 -6.54 2.72 -30.87
C VAL A 467 -5.35 2.74 -29.92
N ASN A 468 -4.20 3.15 -30.45
CA ASN A 468 -2.92 2.95 -29.77
C ASN A 468 -2.49 4.13 -28.87
N GLN A 469 -3.08 5.32 -29.04
CA GLN A 469 -2.69 6.55 -28.33
C GLN A 469 -3.88 7.50 -28.09
N ILE A 470 -4.08 7.93 -26.85
CA ILE A 470 -4.99 9.02 -26.47
C ILE A 470 -4.17 10.31 -26.36
N THR A 471 -4.59 11.39 -27.03
CA THR A 471 -4.00 12.72 -26.87
C THR A 471 -5.11 13.76 -26.74
N LYS A 472 -5.09 14.56 -25.67
CA LYS A 472 -6.07 15.61 -25.35
C LYS A 472 -5.39 16.83 -24.73
N SER A 473 -6.08 17.96 -24.68
CA SER A 473 -5.63 19.16 -23.96
C SER A 473 -6.78 19.91 -23.31
N ASP A 474 -6.42 20.80 -22.38
CA ASP A 474 -7.32 21.82 -21.80
C ASP A 474 -8.53 21.20 -21.09
N LEU A 475 -8.27 20.17 -20.26
CA LEU A 475 -9.26 19.40 -19.51
C LEU A 475 -9.25 19.71 -18.01
N ASP A 476 -10.43 19.82 -17.41
CA ASP A 476 -10.64 19.76 -15.96
C ASP A 476 -11.39 18.45 -15.63
N ILE A 477 -10.68 17.46 -15.12
CA ILE A 477 -11.17 16.13 -14.79
C ILE A 477 -11.50 16.05 -13.30
N TYR A 478 -12.71 15.59 -12.98
CA TYR A 478 -13.16 15.31 -11.63
C TYR A 478 -13.60 13.84 -11.55
N ASN A 479 -12.92 13.04 -10.73
CA ASN A 479 -13.12 11.59 -10.73
C ASN A 479 -13.12 10.95 -9.33
N ASP A 480 -14.11 10.11 -9.07
CA ASP A 480 -14.17 9.36 -7.81
C ASP A 480 -13.41 8.02 -7.89
N GLY A 481 -13.22 7.46 -9.10
CA GLY A 481 -12.44 6.24 -9.37
C GLY A 481 -11.06 6.53 -9.97
N ARG A 482 -10.62 5.74 -10.97
CA ARG A 482 -9.41 6.03 -11.75
C ARG A 482 -9.61 7.25 -12.66
N ALA A 483 -8.56 8.04 -12.84
CA ALA A 483 -8.51 9.09 -13.84
C ALA A 483 -7.94 8.54 -15.16
N LEU A 484 -6.73 7.96 -15.11
CA LEU A 484 -5.99 7.53 -16.29
C LEU A 484 -5.50 6.10 -16.10
N PHE A 485 -5.73 5.23 -17.09
CA PHE A 485 -5.22 3.87 -17.10
C PHE A 485 -4.62 3.55 -18.47
N ALA A 486 -3.32 3.23 -18.49
CA ALA A 486 -2.61 2.80 -19.68
C ALA A 486 -1.98 1.42 -19.40
N SER A 487 -2.28 0.41 -20.22
CA SER A 487 -1.64 -0.90 -20.13
C SER A 487 -1.20 -1.48 -21.47
N ASP A 488 -0.37 -2.52 -21.41
CA ASP A 488 0.04 -3.38 -22.54
C ASP A 488 0.79 -2.66 -23.67
N GLY A 489 1.25 -1.42 -23.46
CA GLY A 489 1.82 -0.55 -24.50
C GLY A 489 0.90 0.59 -24.96
N GLY A 490 -0.30 0.73 -24.39
CA GLY A 490 -1.18 1.87 -24.59
C GLY A 490 -0.55 3.18 -24.10
N VAL A 491 -0.90 4.31 -24.73
CA VAL A 491 -0.27 5.61 -24.44
C VAL A 491 -1.31 6.73 -24.22
N ILE A 492 -1.17 7.49 -23.14
CA ILE A 492 -1.98 8.69 -22.85
C ILE A 492 -1.11 9.94 -22.82
N ARG A 493 -1.54 11.02 -23.48
CA ARG A 493 -0.91 12.35 -23.41
C ARG A 493 -1.96 13.42 -23.11
N LEU A 494 -1.81 14.10 -21.97
CA LEU A 494 -2.63 15.26 -21.63
C LEU A 494 -1.77 16.52 -21.47
N THR A 495 -2.23 17.63 -22.03
CA THR A 495 -1.58 18.94 -21.91
C THR A 495 -2.54 19.95 -21.28
N ASN A 496 -2.05 20.88 -20.45
CA ASN A 496 -2.87 21.90 -19.77
C ASN A 496 -4.09 21.31 -19.05
N SER A 497 -3.91 20.19 -18.34
CA SER A 497 -5.02 19.39 -17.82
C SER A 497 -4.93 19.20 -16.32
N ASN A 498 -6.05 19.39 -15.63
CA ASN A 498 -6.19 19.29 -14.19
C ASN A 498 -6.98 18.04 -13.81
N ILE A 499 -6.61 17.39 -12.72
CA ILE A 499 -7.27 16.20 -12.17
C ILE A 499 -7.56 16.44 -10.69
N THR A 500 -8.81 16.31 -10.29
CA THR A 500 -9.23 16.31 -8.88
C THR A 500 -9.92 14.98 -8.58
N SER A 501 -9.40 14.22 -7.62
CA SER A 501 -9.93 12.90 -7.31
C SER A 501 -10.27 12.69 -5.84
N GLN A 502 -11.34 11.95 -5.58
CA GLN A 502 -11.77 11.53 -4.23
C GLN A 502 -11.09 10.23 -3.74
N GLY A 503 -10.04 9.75 -4.41
CA GLY A 503 -9.10 8.81 -3.81
C GLY A 503 -9.74 7.54 -3.23
N ARG A 504 -10.79 7.03 -3.89
CA ARG A 504 -11.65 5.95 -3.38
C ARG A 504 -11.10 4.55 -3.67
N LEU A 505 -10.28 4.45 -4.72
CA LEU A 505 -9.58 3.26 -5.19
C LEU A 505 -8.07 3.39 -4.94
N GLY A 506 -7.30 2.35 -5.24
CA GLY A 506 -5.84 2.34 -5.08
C GLY A 506 -5.17 3.36 -6.00
N GLY A 507 -4.92 3.02 -7.26
CA GLY A 507 -4.29 3.96 -8.19
C GLY A 507 -5.26 4.94 -8.85
N ILE A 508 -4.86 6.21 -9.00
CA ILE A 508 -5.61 7.24 -9.74
C ILE A 508 -5.07 7.44 -11.17
N ILE A 509 -3.75 7.42 -11.33
CA ILE A 509 -3.06 7.43 -12.62
C ILE A 509 -2.21 6.16 -12.68
N ASN A 510 -2.56 5.23 -13.56
CA ASN A 510 -1.95 3.90 -13.64
C ASN A 510 -1.28 3.69 -15.00
N ALA A 511 0.01 3.35 -14.98
CA ALA A 511 0.77 2.89 -16.13
C ALA A 511 1.31 1.49 -15.81
N GLU A 512 0.73 0.46 -16.43
CA GLU A 512 1.01 -0.94 -16.12
C GLU A 512 1.52 -1.68 -17.37
N GLN A 513 2.42 -2.64 -17.23
CA GLN A 513 2.85 -3.55 -18.30
C GLN A 513 3.15 -2.84 -19.65
N LYS A 514 4.15 -1.95 -19.69
CA LYS A 514 4.55 -1.11 -20.86
C LYS A 514 3.64 0.08 -21.16
N GLY A 515 2.60 0.32 -20.36
CA GLY A 515 1.74 1.50 -20.50
C GLY A 515 2.49 2.81 -20.27
N LYS A 516 2.16 3.87 -21.03
CA LYS A 516 2.90 5.16 -20.96
C LYS A 516 1.99 6.36 -20.82
N ILE A 517 2.20 7.19 -19.80
CA ILE A 517 1.41 8.40 -19.56
C ILE A 517 2.31 9.63 -19.51
N TYR A 518 1.91 10.69 -20.23
CA TYR A 518 2.61 11.97 -20.29
C TYR A 518 1.64 13.09 -19.90
N LEU A 519 1.92 13.79 -18.80
CA LEU A 519 1.17 14.98 -18.36
C LEU A 519 2.07 16.20 -18.45
N THR A 520 1.61 17.26 -19.14
CA THR A 520 2.36 18.49 -19.35
C THR A 520 1.50 19.72 -19.01
N ASN A 521 1.92 20.51 -18.02
CA ASN A 521 1.16 21.64 -17.43
C ASN A 521 -0.17 21.21 -16.77
N GLY A 522 -0.33 21.51 -15.49
CA GLY A 522 -1.59 21.33 -14.75
C GLY A 522 -1.38 20.91 -13.30
N TYR A 523 -2.44 20.40 -12.67
CA TYR A 523 -2.36 19.84 -11.33
C TYR A 523 -3.11 18.51 -11.17
N VAL A 524 -2.72 17.74 -10.15
CA VAL A 524 -3.37 16.51 -9.72
C VAL A 524 -3.56 16.60 -8.20
N ASP A 525 -4.79 16.76 -7.73
CA ASP A 525 -5.10 16.77 -6.29
C ASP A 525 -5.96 15.53 -5.94
N VAL A 526 -5.47 14.70 -5.03
CA VAL A 526 -6.12 13.43 -4.61
C VAL A 526 -6.43 13.46 -3.12
N TYR A 527 -7.71 13.43 -2.79
CA TYR A 527 -8.23 13.42 -1.42
C TYR A 527 -8.66 12.00 -1.08
N ARG A 528 -8.14 11.41 0.00
CA ARG A 528 -8.61 10.10 0.46
C ARG A 528 -10.03 10.22 1.01
N THR A 529 -10.99 9.49 0.42
CA THR A 529 -12.37 9.38 0.95
C THR A 529 -12.78 7.94 1.33
N ASN A 530 -11.92 6.96 1.08
CA ASN A 530 -12.09 5.57 1.52
C ASN A 530 -11.36 5.35 2.87
N PRO A 531 -12.05 4.91 3.94
CA PRO A 531 -11.42 4.68 5.24
C PRO A 531 -10.52 3.42 5.28
N TYR A 532 -10.62 2.50 4.33
CA TYR A 532 -9.88 1.22 4.34
C TYR A 532 -8.74 1.13 3.33
N VAL A 533 -8.88 1.79 2.16
CA VAL A 533 -7.85 1.82 1.11
C VAL A 533 -7.15 3.18 1.11
N ALA A 534 -5.82 3.18 1.16
CA ALA A 534 -5.02 4.38 0.96
C ALA A 534 -4.69 4.57 -0.54
N PRO A 535 -5.08 5.68 -1.18
CA PRO A 535 -4.81 5.92 -2.60
C PRO A 535 -3.34 6.24 -2.93
N PHE A 536 -2.96 5.84 -4.14
CA PHE A 536 -1.76 6.20 -4.89
C PHE A 536 -2.09 7.25 -5.95
N GLY A 537 -1.45 8.43 -5.89
CA GLY A 537 -1.66 9.48 -6.88
C GLY A 537 -1.24 9.06 -8.29
N VAL A 538 -0.05 8.47 -8.39
CA VAL A 538 0.48 7.81 -9.59
C VAL A 538 1.01 6.43 -9.21
N MET A 539 0.69 5.42 -10.01
CA MET A 539 1.21 4.06 -9.91
C MET A 539 1.83 3.66 -11.26
N VAL A 540 3.11 3.31 -11.25
CA VAL A 540 3.84 2.84 -12.44
C VAL A 540 4.40 1.45 -12.14
N ASN A 541 4.00 0.44 -12.91
CA ASN A 541 4.36 -0.95 -12.61
C ASN A 541 4.70 -1.77 -13.86
N GLY A 542 5.82 -2.50 -13.82
CA GLY A 542 6.24 -3.44 -14.85
C GLY A 542 7.12 -2.81 -15.95
N ASP A 543 7.91 -3.68 -16.60
CA ASP A 543 8.92 -3.31 -17.60
C ASP A 543 8.41 -2.34 -18.67
N ASP A 544 9.20 -1.31 -18.97
CA ASP A 544 8.92 -0.26 -19.96
C ASP A 544 7.62 0.55 -19.68
N SER A 545 6.99 0.39 -18.51
CA SER A 545 5.95 1.32 -18.05
C SER A 545 6.58 2.66 -17.65
N LEU A 546 6.00 3.77 -18.10
CA LEU A 546 6.53 5.12 -17.87
C LEU A 546 5.43 6.11 -17.52
N VAL A 547 5.64 6.91 -16.47
CA VAL A 547 4.91 8.18 -16.27
C VAL A 547 5.87 9.35 -16.32
N LYS A 548 5.61 10.31 -17.21
CA LYS A 548 6.29 11.61 -17.25
C LYS A 548 5.34 12.72 -16.80
N LEU A 549 5.73 13.45 -15.77
CA LEU A 549 5.09 14.68 -15.30
C LEU A 549 6.01 15.88 -15.61
N ASP A 550 5.53 16.82 -16.43
CA ASP A 550 6.27 18.03 -16.83
C ASP A 550 5.47 19.28 -16.43
N ASN A 551 6.03 20.13 -15.57
CA ASN A 551 5.35 21.29 -14.99
C ASN A 551 3.99 20.93 -14.33
N ILE A 552 3.98 19.89 -13.50
CA ILE A 552 2.80 19.40 -12.77
C ILE A 552 2.91 19.72 -11.27
N ARG A 553 1.82 20.19 -10.67
CA ARG A 553 1.63 20.21 -9.21
C ARG A 553 0.81 18.98 -8.79
N LEU A 554 1.37 18.03 -8.05
CA LEU A 554 0.64 16.88 -7.51
C LEU A 554 0.57 16.93 -5.99
N ASN A 555 -0.62 16.72 -5.39
CA ASN A 555 -0.78 16.63 -3.94
C ASN A 555 -1.70 15.46 -3.58
N THR A 556 -1.31 14.65 -2.60
CA THR A 556 -2.21 13.69 -1.93
C THR A 556 -2.55 14.12 -0.51
N TYR A 557 -3.75 13.77 -0.04
CA TYR A 557 -4.25 14.09 1.29
C TYR A 557 -4.87 12.87 1.96
N GLY A 558 -4.39 12.50 3.14
CA GLY A 558 -4.87 11.38 3.97
C GLY A 558 -3.73 10.54 4.54
N LYS A 559 -3.99 9.85 5.67
CA LYS A 559 -3.09 8.84 6.26
C LYS A 559 -2.63 7.84 5.19
N GLU A 560 -1.35 7.47 5.22
CA GLU A 560 -0.69 6.44 4.39
C GLU A 560 -0.84 6.62 2.86
N THR A 561 -1.32 7.78 2.39
CA THR A 561 -1.43 8.06 0.95
C THR A 561 -0.06 8.22 0.31
N THR A 562 0.17 7.61 -0.85
CA THR A 562 1.46 7.74 -1.55
C THR A 562 1.28 8.58 -2.81
N ALA A 563 2.09 9.63 -2.98
CA ALA A 563 1.91 10.54 -4.11
C ALA A 563 2.31 9.91 -5.44
N ILE A 564 3.44 9.18 -5.47
CA ILE A 564 3.93 8.43 -6.64
C ILE A 564 4.53 7.10 -6.16
N THR A 565 4.18 6.01 -6.83
CA THR A 565 4.70 4.67 -6.52
C THR A 565 5.17 3.97 -7.81
N VAL A 566 6.38 3.38 -7.79
CA VAL A 566 7.10 2.92 -9.00
C VAL A 566 7.85 1.60 -8.76
N GLY A 567 7.56 0.57 -9.56
CA GLY A 567 8.32 -0.68 -9.47
C GLY A 567 8.27 -1.66 -10.64
N ASN A 568 9.08 -2.72 -10.51
CA ASN A 568 9.31 -3.78 -11.50
C ASN A 568 9.81 -3.21 -12.84
N ASN A 569 11.05 -2.72 -12.86
CA ASN A 569 11.73 -1.97 -13.92
C ASN A 569 10.99 -0.73 -14.50
N ALA A 570 9.89 -0.30 -13.88
CA ALA A 570 9.17 0.89 -14.31
C ALA A 570 9.96 2.19 -14.07
N GLU A 571 9.61 3.24 -14.82
CA GLU A 571 10.29 4.54 -14.77
C GLU A 571 9.34 5.70 -14.48
N VAL A 572 9.79 6.68 -13.68
CA VAL A 572 9.09 7.97 -13.49
C VAL A 572 9.99 9.15 -13.79
N HIS A 573 9.50 10.08 -14.61
CA HIS A 573 10.20 11.31 -14.99
C HIS A 573 9.46 12.52 -14.46
N LEU A 574 10.07 13.28 -13.54
CA LEU A 574 9.54 14.54 -13.03
C LEU A 574 10.38 15.69 -13.55
N ILE A 575 9.76 16.65 -14.23
CA ILE A 575 10.44 17.82 -14.80
C ILE A 575 9.68 19.07 -14.37
N ASN A 576 10.37 20.08 -13.82
CA ASN A 576 9.78 21.35 -13.36
C ASN A 576 8.56 21.19 -12.41
N SER A 577 8.45 20.08 -11.70
CA SER A 577 7.22 19.65 -11.02
C SER A 577 7.30 19.77 -9.50
N ILE A 578 6.16 19.91 -8.83
CA ILE A 578 6.06 20.00 -7.36
C ILE A 578 5.12 18.91 -6.88
N ILE A 579 5.67 17.91 -6.19
CA ILE A 579 4.94 16.75 -5.67
C ILE A 579 4.90 16.84 -4.14
N LYS A 580 3.72 16.69 -3.55
CA LYS A 580 3.51 16.68 -2.10
C LYS A 580 2.58 15.56 -1.65
N SER A 581 2.77 15.15 -0.40
CA SER A 581 1.88 14.24 0.31
C SER A 581 1.61 14.78 1.71
N ASN A 582 0.37 14.62 2.18
CA ASN A 582 -0.13 15.27 3.40
C ASN A 582 -0.92 14.25 4.24
N GLY A 583 -0.34 13.76 5.33
CA GLY A 583 -0.94 12.77 6.23
C GLY A 583 0.11 11.87 6.88
N ILE A 584 -0.20 11.31 8.05
CA ILE A 584 0.73 10.41 8.77
C ILE A 584 1.06 9.20 7.88
N GLY A 585 2.34 8.89 7.69
CA GLY A 585 2.81 7.82 6.80
C GLY A 585 2.76 8.14 5.30
N ALA A 586 2.26 9.32 4.91
CA ALA A 586 2.00 9.64 3.50
C ALA A 586 3.30 9.97 2.75
N ASN A 587 3.91 8.99 2.09
CA ASN A 587 5.17 9.14 1.35
C ASN A 587 5.00 9.89 0.01
N VAL A 588 6.02 10.63 -0.43
CA VAL A 588 5.95 11.37 -1.71
C VAL A 588 6.30 10.46 -2.89
N LEU A 589 7.40 9.71 -2.80
CA LEU A 589 7.85 8.79 -3.85
C LEU A 589 8.30 7.47 -3.23
N ASN A 590 7.62 6.38 -3.59
CA ASN A 590 8.04 5.01 -3.29
C ASN A 590 8.76 4.40 -4.51
N LEU A 591 9.90 3.74 -4.28
CA LEU A 591 10.67 3.01 -5.30
C LEU A 591 11.00 1.58 -4.83
N TRP A 592 10.77 0.59 -5.68
CA TRP A 592 11.33 -0.77 -5.56
C TRP A 592 11.61 -1.29 -6.96
N ASP A 593 12.82 -1.79 -7.24
CA ASP A 593 13.19 -2.29 -8.57
C ASP A 593 12.80 -1.33 -9.71
N SER A 594 13.31 -0.09 -9.71
CA SER A 594 12.80 0.99 -10.56
C SER A 594 13.75 2.15 -10.77
N LYS A 595 13.39 3.09 -11.67
CA LYS A 595 14.17 4.29 -11.96
C LYS A 595 13.36 5.57 -11.82
N ALA A 596 13.94 6.59 -11.20
CA ALA A 596 13.36 7.92 -11.05
C ALA A 596 14.31 8.99 -11.58
N THR A 597 13.85 9.79 -12.53
CA THR A 597 14.58 10.95 -13.09
C THR A 597 13.88 12.23 -12.65
N ILE A 598 14.55 13.05 -11.83
CA ILE A 598 13.96 14.19 -11.12
C ILE A 598 14.70 15.49 -11.48
N ILE A 599 14.18 16.25 -12.43
CA ILE A 599 14.83 17.46 -12.98
C ILE A 599 14.07 18.71 -12.53
N LYS A 600 14.77 19.66 -11.90
CA LYS A 600 14.22 20.96 -11.44
C LYS A 600 12.91 20.85 -10.66
N SER A 601 12.76 19.77 -9.89
CA SER A 601 11.49 19.39 -9.26
C SER A 601 11.63 19.34 -7.74
N THR A 602 10.50 19.50 -7.03
CA THR A 602 10.45 19.46 -5.56
C THR A 602 9.57 18.31 -5.09
N LEU A 603 10.10 17.45 -4.23
CA LEU A 603 9.35 16.42 -3.51
C LEU A 603 9.31 16.82 -2.02
N LYS A 604 8.12 17.07 -1.48
CA LYS A 604 7.95 17.57 -0.12
C LYS A 604 6.84 16.88 0.67
N THR A 605 7.14 16.46 1.90
CA THR A 605 6.14 16.15 2.92
C THR A 605 6.47 16.86 4.23
N ASP A 606 5.46 17.40 4.90
CA ASP A 606 5.60 17.93 6.26
C ASP A 606 5.04 16.96 7.31
N SER A 607 4.72 15.73 6.91
CA SER A 607 3.94 14.79 7.73
C SER A 607 4.81 13.89 8.61
N GLU A 608 4.25 13.42 9.73
CA GLU A 608 4.89 12.42 10.58
C GLU A 608 5.02 11.07 9.86
N ASN A 609 6.10 10.33 10.12
CA ASN A 609 6.41 9.02 9.52
C ASN A 609 6.41 9.01 7.97
N ALA A 610 6.58 10.17 7.33
CA ALA A 610 6.49 10.33 5.88
C ALA A 610 7.82 10.76 5.26
N SER A 611 8.27 10.03 4.24
CA SER A 611 9.52 10.31 3.52
C SER A 611 9.28 11.02 2.19
N ALA A 612 10.23 11.87 1.77
CA ALA A 612 10.21 12.45 0.43
C ALA A 612 10.60 11.42 -0.65
N VAL A 613 11.48 10.47 -0.29
CA VAL A 613 11.70 9.23 -1.04
C VAL A 613 11.76 8.06 -0.05
N ARG A 614 11.00 7.00 -0.32
CA ARG A 614 11.09 5.71 0.36
C ARG A 614 11.51 4.66 -0.65
N VAL A 615 12.46 3.81 -0.28
CA VAL A 615 12.98 2.74 -1.12
C VAL A 615 12.91 1.44 -0.36
N PHE A 616 12.26 0.44 -0.95
CA PHE A 616 12.14 -0.92 -0.43
C PHE A 616 12.38 -1.94 -1.56
N ALA A 617 12.35 -3.23 -1.24
CA ALA A 617 12.36 -4.30 -2.23
C ALA A 617 11.22 -5.27 -1.94
N ASN A 618 10.73 -5.93 -2.99
CA ASN A 618 9.67 -6.94 -2.92
C ASN A 618 10.20 -8.36 -3.21
N ASP A 619 11.34 -8.50 -3.90
CA ASP A 619 12.04 -9.76 -4.18
C ASP A 619 13.55 -9.59 -3.94
N ASN A 620 14.23 -10.63 -3.50
CA ASN A 620 15.66 -10.60 -3.18
C ASN A 620 16.57 -10.63 -4.43
N GLY A 621 16.04 -10.99 -5.59
CA GLY A 621 16.67 -10.80 -6.90
C GLY A 621 16.48 -9.38 -7.45
N ASN A 622 15.27 -8.83 -7.30
CA ASN A 622 14.86 -7.54 -7.87
C ASN A 622 14.81 -6.46 -6.77
N ARG A 623 15.98 -5.89 -6.46
CA ARG A 623 16.20 -5.00 -5.29
C ARG A 623 16.67 -3.59 -5.64
N GLU A 624 17.02 -3.32 -6.89
CA GLU A 624 17.80 -2.13 -7.24
C GLU A 624 16.92 -0.97 -7.69
N ALA A 625 16.94 0.13 -6.93
CA ALA A 625 16.32 1.39 -7.30
C ALA A 625 17.39 2.42 -7.70
N THR A 626 17.12 3.17 -8.77
CA THR A 626 17.98 4.26 -9.24
C THR A 626 17.28 5.61 -9.11
N LEU A 627 17.92 6.57 -8.47
CA LEU A 627 17.48 7.96 -8.38
C LEU A 627 18.50 8.88 -9.05
N VAL A 628 18.11 9.55 -10.13
CA VAL A 628 18.92 10.58 -10.80
C VAL A 628 18.23 11.93 -10.66
N ALA A 629 18.91 12.92 -10.08
CA ALA A 629 18.37 14.25 -9.89
C ALA A 629 19.31 15.35 -10.41
N ASP A 630 18.75 16.37 -11.06
CA ASP A 630 19.46 17.60 -11.44
C ASP A 630 18.62 18.84 -11.10
N GLY A 631 19.15 19.73 -10.26
CA GLY A 631 18.47 20.96 -9.84
C GLY A 631 17.26 20.76 -8.93
N SER A 632 17.14 19.62 -8.25
CA SER A 632 15.92 19.20 -7.55
C SER A 632 16.04 19.23 -6.03
N THR A 633 14.89 19.31 -5.33
CA THR A 633 14.83 19.40 -3.86
C THR A 633 13.99 18.28 -3.26
N PHE A 634 14.52 17.60 -2.25
CA PHE A 634 13.84 16.57 -1.47
C PHE A 634 13.70 17.07 -0.04
N THR A 635 12.50 17.03 0.55
CA THR A 635 12.27 17.57 1.90
C THR A 635 11.24 16.74 2.66
N SER A 636 11.65 16.19 3.80
CA SER A 636 10.73 15.80 4.88
C SER A 636 10.99 16.69 6.09
N ALA A 637 9.95 17.25 6.70
CA ALA A 637 10.08 18.11 7.88
C ALA A 637 10.12 17.32 9.21
N ASN A 638 9.41 16.20 9.28
CA ASN A 638 9.18 15.45 10.53
C ASN A 638 9.67 13.99 10.49
N HIS A 639 10.28 13.56 9.38
CA HIS A 639 10.88 12.23 9.24
C HIS A 639 12.12 12.28 8.32
N TYR A 640 12.54 11.14 7.77
CA TYR A 640 13.63 11.05 6.80
C TYR A 640 13.29 11.75 5.47
N ALA A 641 14.24 12.49 4.89
CA ALA A 641 14.11 12.92 3.51
C ALA A 641 14.19 11.73 2.56
N ILE A 642 15.12 10.79 2.81
CA ILE A 642 15.25 9.55 2.05
C ILE A 642 15.38 8.37 3.03
N LYS A 643 14.49 7.38 2.91
CA LYS A 643 14.50 6.15 3.69
C LYS A 643 14.74 4.96 2.77
N VAL A 644 15.76 4.15 3.04
CA VAL A 644 16.08 2.91 2.31
C VAL A 644 16.02 1.75 3.30
N ALA A 645 14.91 1.03 3.32
CA ALA A 645 14.63 0.03 4.33
C ALA A 645 13.71 -1.07 3.79
N GLU A 646 13.71 -2.23 4.46
CA GLU A 646 12.79 -3.32 4.18
C GLU A 646 11.33 -2.86 4.40
N ASN A 647 10.41 -3.29 3.51
CA ASN A 647 8.97 -3.22 3.77
C ASN A 647 8.50 -4.49 4.50
N VAL A 648 7.18 -4.73 4.53
CA VAL A 648 6.60 -5.93 5.15
C VAL A 648 7.10 -7.26 4.57
N THR A 649 7.64 -7.29 3.34
CA THR A 649 8.26 -8.49 2.75
C THR A 649 9.61 -8.84 3.37
N GLN A 650 10.19 -7.94 4.17
CA GLN A 650 11.50 -8.07 4.81
C GLN A 650 12.69 -8.15 3.83
N ASN A 651 12.48 -7.84 2.54
CA ASN A 651 13.54 -7.87 1.54
C ASN A 651 14.38 -6.59 1.55
N PRO A 652 15.73 -6.70 1.57
CA PRO A 652 16.62 -5.55 1.60
C PRO A 652 16.62 -4.82 0.27
N ALA A 653 16.61 -3.49 0.30
CA ALA A 653 16.63 -2.66 -0.89
C ALA A 653 18.03 -2.12 -1.21
N ILE A 654 18.32 -1.81 -2.47
CA ILE A 654 19.57 -1.17 -2.88
C ILE A 654 19.23 0.12 -3.63
N LEU A 655 19.66 1.27 -3.10
CA LEU A 655 19.53 2.57 -3.77
C LEU A 655 20.87 3.03 -4.35
N TYR A 656 20.88 3.35 -5.64
CA TYR A 656 21.93 4.16 -6.27
C TYR A 656 21.36 5.56 -6.55
N ALA A 657 21.89 6.59 -5.87
CA ALA A 657 21.41 7.96 -5.97
C ALA A 657 22.51 8.91 -6.49
N THR A 658 22.23 9.58 -7.61
CA THR A 658 23.10 10.62 -8.18
C THR A 658 22.36 11.95 -8.16
N LEU A 659 22.91 12.92 -7.42
CA LEU A 659 22.30 14.20 -7.11
C LEU A 659 23.23 15.31 -7.62
N THR A 660 22.78 16.06 -8.63
CA THR A 660 23.51 17.18 -9.26
C THR A 660 22.75 18.48 -9.01
N ASN A 661 23.42 19.59 -8.63
CA ASN A 661 22.77 20.86 -8.26
C ASN A 661 21.56 20.71 -7.30
N SER A 662 21.52 19.65 -6.49
CA SER A 662 20.29 19.20 -5.81
C SER A 662 20.40 19.30 -4.29
N VAL A 663 19.26 19.45 -3.62
CA VAL A 663 19.18 19.71 -2.17
C VAL A 663 18.39 18.63 -1.46
N VAL A 664 18.97 18.03 -0.41
CA VAL A 664 18.27 17.12 0.51
C VAL A 664 18.11 17.84 1.85
N ASN A 665 16.87 18.10 2.26
CA ASN A 665 16.54 18.72 3.55
C ASN A 665 15.87 17.69 4.47
N GLY A 666 16.63 17.13 5.39
CA GLY A 666 16.19 16.00 6.21
C GLY A 666 17.20 14.89 6.27
N ASP A 667 16.91 13.94 7.14
CA ASP A 667 17.79 12.84 7.47
C ASP A 667 17.74 11.75 6.40
N ILE A 668 18.82 10.98 6.27
CA ILE A 668 18.84 9.77 5.43
C ILE A 668 19.03 8.58 6.34
N TYR A 669 18.18 7.58 6.18
CA TYR A 669 18.25 6.32 6.90
C TYR A 669 18.38 5.16 5.93
N THR A 670 19.34 4.29 6.22
CA THR A 670 19.47 2.98 5.60
C THR A 670 19.31 1.93 6.68
N SER A 671 18.52 0.87 6.47
CA SER A 671 18.43 -0.16 7.49
C SER A 671 19.74 -0.92 7.69
N GLU A 672 20.10 -1.11 8.95
CA GLU A 672 21.25 -1.87 9.43
C GLU A 672 20.76 -3.23 9.98
N PRO A 673 21.58 -4.28 10.03
CA PRO A 673 21.09 -5.66 10.14
C PRO A 673 20.42 -6.02 11.47
N ASN A 674 19.14 -6.44 11.38
CA ASN A 674 18.43 -7.19 12.41
C ASN A 674 18.59 -8.70 12.16
N ASN A 675 19.13 -9.45 13.13
CA ASN A 675 19.33 -10.91 13.17
C ASN A 675 20.14 -11.58 12.03
N ASN A 676 20.24 -11.02 10.83
CA ASN A 676 21.07 -11.54 9.73
C ASN A 676 22.19 -10.56 9.37
N ARG A 677 23.44 -10.90 9.71
CA ARG A 677 24.61 -10.04 9.47
C ARG A 677 25.04 -9.94 7.99
N PHE A 678 24.41 -10.67 7.08
CA PHE A 678 24.84 -10.81 5.69
C PHE A 678 23.90 -10.17 4.65
N LEU A 679 22.69 -9.78 5.05
CA LEU A 679 21.68 -9.15 4.18
C LEU A 679 20.99 -8.01 4.94
N HIS A 680 21.11 -6.79 4.41
CA HIS A 680 20.47 -5.57 4.88
C HIS A 680 20.39 -4.59 3.70
N SER A 681 19.53 -3.58 3.79
CA SER A 681 19.41 -2.56 2.75
C SER A 681 20.71 -1.74 2.59
N LYS A 682 20.92 -1.17 1.39
CA LYS A 682 22.14 -0.43 1.03
C LYS A 682 21.81 0.86 0.28
N SER A 683 22.62 1.89 0.48
CA SER A 683 22.47 3.17 -0.22
C SER A 683 23.82 3.76 -0.61
N TYR A 684 23.94 4.11 -1.89
CA TYR A 684 25.13 4.69 -2.48
C TYR A 684 24.77 6.07 -3.01
N PHE A 685 25.29 7.12 -2.38
CA PHE A 685 25.01 8.51 -2.74
C PHE A 685 26.20 9.18 -3.41
N SER A 686 25.95 9.85 -4.53
CA SER A 686 26.88 10.78 -5.16
C SER A 686 26.23 12.16 -5.25
N PHE A 687 26.80 13.13 -4.53
CA PHE A 687 26.44 14.55 -4.63
C PHE A 687 27.52 15.26 -5.47
N ASP A 688 27.13 15.82 -6.63
CA ASP A 688 28.01 16.56 -7.55
C ASP A 688 27.48 18.00 -7.74
N LYS A 689 28.38 18.94 -8.09
CA LYS A 689 28.09 20.34 -8.50
C LYS A 689 27.06 21.09 -7.63
N ASN A 690 27.51 21.84 -6.64
CA ASN A 690 26.68 22.70 -5.78
C ASN A 690 25.54 21.96 -5.05
N SER A 691 25.54 20.63 -5.02
CA SER A 691 24.52 19.88 -4.29
C SER A 691 24.74 20.03 -2.79
N SER A 692 23.67 19.89 -2.00
CA SER A 692 23.75 19.98 -0.55
C SER A 692 22.86 18.99 0.19
N TRP A 693 23.33 18.54 1.34
CA TRP A 693 22.56 17.73 2.29
C TRP A 693 22.52 18.41 3.65
N ASN A 694 21.33 18.85 4.05
CA ASN A 694 21.03 19.50 5.32
C ASN A 694 20.45 18.47 6.30
N ILE A 695 21.33 17.89 7.12
CA ILE A 695 21.00 16.88 8.15
C ILE A 695 20.38 17.57 9.38
N ARG A 696 19.40 16.90 10.00
CA ARG A 696 18.61 17.43 11.12
C ARG A 696 18.80 16.61 12.40
N GLY A 697 18.84 15.28 12.29
CA GLY A 697 19.12 14.31 13.33
C GLY A 697 20.27 13.35 12.97
N ASN A 698 20.28 12.15 13.55
CA ASN A 698 21.24 11.11 13.15
C ASN A 698 20.89 10.58 11.76
N SER A 699 21.91 10.20 10.98
CA SER A 699 21.73 9.67 9.62
C SER A 699 22.76 8.57 9.32
N ASN A 700 22.43 7.66 8.40
CA ASN A 700 23.37 6.65 7.95
C ASN A 700 23.18 6.27 6.46
N VAL A 701 24.29 5.91 5.81
CA VAL A 701 24.36 5.52 4.40
C VAL A 701 25.42 4.43 4.21
N THR A 702 25.37 3.67 3.10
CA THR A 702 26.40 2.66 2.82
C THR A 702 27.69 3.31 2.30
N SER A 703 27.64 4.05 1.20
CA SER A 703 28.77 4.88 0.75
C SER A 703 28.30 6.29 0.39
N LEU A 704 29.19 7.26 0.57
CA LEU A 704 28.96 8.67 0.26
C LEU A 704 30.12 9.25 -0.56
N SER A 705 29.80 9.80 -1.72
CA SER A 705 30.69 10.62 -2.53
C SER A 705 30.19 12.05 -2.55
N LEU A 706 31.04 13.00 -2.17
CA LEU A 706 30.80 14.44 -2.26
C LEU A 706 31.81 15.04 -3.25
N LYS A 707 31.31 15.76 -4.25
CA LYS A 707 32.13 16.50 -5.20
C LYS A 707 31.54 17.88 -5.44
N ASP A 708 32.36 18.92 -5.24
CA ASP A 708 31.95 20.32 -5.40
C ASP A 708 30.63 20.64 -4.62
N SER A 709 30.42 19.99 -3.47
CA SER A 709 29.13 19.89 -2.77
C SER A 709 29.24 20.14 -1.26
N THR A 710 28.12 20.43 -0.60
CA THR A 710 28.06 20.79 0.82
C THR A 710 27.33 19.74 1.68
N LEU A 711 28.03 19.16 2.65
CA LEU A 711 27.44 18.36 3.72
C LEU A 711 27.24 19.26 4.95
N ASN A 712 25.99 19.46 5.37
CA ASN A 712 25.63 20.38 6.43
C ASN A 712 24.92 19.63 7.57
N LEU A 713 25.68 19.29 8.61
CA LEU A 713 25.12 18.86 9.90
C LEU A 713 24.77 20.09 10.77
N SER A 714 25.36 21.25 10.48
CA SER A 714 25.17 22.42 11.32
C SER A 714 23.82 23.14 11.12
N GLN A 715 22.89 22.82 12.03
CA GLN A 715 21.63 23.55 12.23
C GLN A 715 21.80 24.80 13.12
N SER A 716 20.70 25.51 13.40
CA SER A 716 20.65 26.71 14.24
C SER A 716 21.18 26.47 15.66
N SER A 717 21.72 27.54 16.27
CA SER A 717 22.37 27.51 17.59
C SER A 717 21.46 27.11 18.74
N ASP A 718 20.17 27.45 18.65
CA ASP A 718 19.36 27.64 19.86
C ASP A 718 18.69 26.36 20.38
N ASN A 719 18.63 25.32 19.55
CA ASN A 719 18.10 23.98 19.88
C ASN A 719 19.03 22.84 19.43
N TRP A 720 20.34 23.12 19.30
CA TRP A 720 21.28 22.14 18.76
C TRP A 720 21.53 20.97 19.71
N ASN A 721 21.37 19.76 19.17
CA ASN A 721 21.93 18.53 19.72
C ASN A 721 23.02 18.00 18.79
N ALA A 722 24.08 17.46 19.39
CA ALA A 722 25.11 16.72 18.67
C ALA A 722 24.51 15.49 17.98
N LYS A 723 24.86 15.28 16.71
CA LYS A 723 24.38 14.16 15.90
C LYS A 723 25.49 13.51 15.09
N THR A 724 25.23 12.29 14.65
CA THR A 724 26.20 11.45 13.95
C THR A 724 25.71 11.09 12.55
N LEU A 725 26.58 11.32 11.56
CA LEU A 725 26.49 10.67 10.24
C LEU A 725 27.35 9.41 10.26
N SER A 726 26.73 8.24 10.06
CA SER A 726 27.44 6.96 9.94
C SER A 726 27.55 6.51 8.49
N ILE A 727 28.75 6.18 8.04
CA ILE A 727 29.03 5.70 6.69
C ILE A 727 29.58 4.27 6.82
N ALA A 728 28.81 3.29 6.35
CA ALA A 728 29.10 1.87 6.60
C ALA A 728 30.26 1.32 5.74
N ASN A 729 30.58 2.00 4.64
CA ASN A 729 31.67 1.68 3.73
C ASN A 729 32.41 2.98 3.36
N ASP A 730 32.45 3.38 2.09
CA ASP A 730 33.41 4.39 1.60
C ASP A 730 32.91 5.83 1.76
N PHE A 731 33.80 6.72 2.20
CA PHE A 731 33.59 8.17 2.19
C PHE A 731 34.64 8.87 1.33
N ILE A 732 34.18 9.46 0.21
CA ILE A 732 35.02 10.16 -0.76
C ILE A 732 34.57 11.62 -0.81
N THR A 733 35.51 12.55 -0.66
CA THR A 733 35.24 13.98 -0.85
C THR A 733 36.27 14.63 -1.76
N GLN A 734 35.78 15.46 -2.68
CA GLN A 734 36.58 16.27 -3.61
C GLN A 734 36.04 17.69 -3.62
N ASN A 735 36.89 18.68 -3.28
CA ASN A 735 36.54 20.11 -3.24
C ASN A 735 35.20 20.39 -2.52
N SER A 736 34.94 19.65 -1.44
CA SER A 736 33.64 19.68 -0.75
C SER A 736 33.70 20.52 0.52
N TYR A 737 32.52 20.94 0.99
CA TYR A 737 32.37 21.73 2.22
C TYR A 737 31.63 20.91 3.26
N ILE A 738 32.16 20.83 4.48
CA ILE A 738 31.54 20.12 5.60
C ILE A 738 31.25 21.13 6.71
N ARG A 739 30.01 21.23 7.17
CA ARG A 739 29.62 22.10 8.30
C ARG A 739 29.20 21.27 9.49
N LEU A 740 29.93 21.40 10.59
CA LEU A 740 29.66 20.73 11.87
C LEU A 740 29.37 21.78 12.96
N GLY A 741 28.46 21.46 13.87
CA GLY A 741 28.30 22.18 15.12
C GLY A 741 29.15 21.58 16.23
N THR A 742 29.85 22.43 16.99
CA THR A 742 30.70 21.95 18.09
C THR A 742 30.58 22.89 19.28
N ASP A 743 30.31 22.33 20.45
CA ASP A 743 30.65 22.98 21.72
C ASP A 743 32.19 23.03 21.80
N LEU A 744 32.77 24.13 22.26
CA LEU A 744 34.23 24.31 22.21
C LEU A 744 34.73 24.47 23.63
N SER A 745 34.90 23.32 24.28
CA SER A 745 35.40 23.17 25.65
C SER A 745 36.51 22.10 25.67
N ASP A 746 36.46 21.09 26.55
CA ASP A 746 37.45 20.01 26.61
C ASP A 746 37.14 18.83 25.65
N ASP A 747 37.91 17.74 25.72
CA ASP A 747 37.78 16.55 24.86
C ASP A 747 36.38 15.90 24.88
N ASN A 748 35.61 16.08 25.97
CA ASN A 748 34.25 15.57 26.11
C ASN A 748 33.19 16.50 25.49
N SER A 749 33.62 17.57 24.80
CA SER A 749 32.72 18.52 24.13
C SER A 749 31.75 17.78 23.21
N LYS A 750 30.47 18.14 23.34
CA LYS A 750 29.46 17.74 22.36
C LYS A 750 29.88 18.26 20.99
N THR A 751 29.80 17.41 19.96
CA THR A 751 30.08 17.79 18.58
C THR A 751 29.22 16.98 17.63
N ASP A 752 28.83 17.59 16.52
CA ASP A 752 28.41 16.84 15.33
C ASP A 752 29.62 16.00 14.86
N LYS A 753 29.39 14.74 14.50
CA LYS A 753 30.43 13.76 14.18
C LYS A 753 30.13 13.03 12.87
N ILE A 754 31.18 12.72 12.10
CA ILE A 754 31.13 11.77 10.98
C ILE A 754 31.89 10.51 11.38
N VAL A 755 31.31 9.33 11.18
CA VAL A 755 31.92 8.01 11.48
C VAL A 755 32.00 7.20 10.20
N VAL A 756 33.20 6.71 9.84
CA VAL A 756 33.45 5.98 8.58
C VAL A 756 34.06 4.61 8.87
N LYS A 757 33.38 3.54 8.44
CA LYS A 757 33.82 2.15 8.65
C LYS A 757 34.69 1.59 7.51
N GLY A 758 34.60 2.15 6.30
CA GLY A 758 35.32 1.71 5.10
C GLY A 758 36.51 2.60 4.73
N ILE A 759 36.77 2.79 3.43
CA ILE A 759 37.89 3.60 2.93
C ILE A 759 37.54 5.09 2.95
N SER A 760 38.53 5.93 3.30
CA SER A 760 38.37 7.39 3.34
C SER A 760 39.33 8.11 2.40
N ILE A 761 38.79 8.93 1.51
CA ILE A 761 39.57 9.82 0.62
C ILE A 761 39.02 11.23 0.77
N LEU A 762 39.59 12.00 1.69
CA LEU A 762 38.97 13.22 2.22
C LEU A 762 39.70 14.47 1.73
N ASN A 763 39.15 15.17 0.74
CA ASN A 763 39.61 16.50 0.31
C ASN A 763 38.47 17.51 0.47
N ALA A 764 38.42 18.18 1.63
CA ALA A 764 37.30 19.04 2.01
C ALA A 764 37.73 20.22 2.90
N ASN A 765 36.90 21.27 2.90
CA ASN A 765 36.99 22.36 3.86
C ASN A 765 35.97 22.13 4.99
N LEU A 766 36.44 22.14 6.23
CA LEU A 766 35.64 21.96 7.43
C LEU A 766 35.32 23.31 8.07
N TYR A 767 34.03 23.61 8.23
CA TYR A 767 33.54 24.78 8.94
C TYR A 767 32.89 24.37 10.25
N ILE A 768 33.37 24.94 11.35
CA ILE A 768 32.78 24.75 12.67
C ILE A 768 31.88 25.94 13.01
N ASP A 769 30.60 25.65 13.25
CA ASP A 769 29.68 26.56 13.90
C ASP A 769 29.80 26.37 15.42
N LYS A 770 30.41 27.37 16.04
CA LYS A 770 30.51 27.48 17.49
C LYS A 770 29.10 27.52 18.11
N ARG A 771 28.87 26.77 19.19
CA ARG A 771 27.59 26.73 19.91
C ARG A 771 27.59 27.69 21.09
N ASN A 772 26.41 28.01 21.64
CA ASN A 772 26.28 29.06 22.65
C ASN A 772 26.98 28.70 23.99
N SER A 773 27.20 27.41 24.25
CA SER A 773 27.92 26.89 25.42
C SER A 773 29.45 26.88 25.28
N SER A 774 30.00 27.25 24.12
CA SER A 774 31.44 27.25 23.83
C SER A 774 32.22 28.31 24.63
N LEU A 775 32.62 27.96 25.85
CA LEU A 775 33.40 28.82 26.76
C LEU A 775 34.89 28.86 26.42
N GLY A 776 35.44 27.83 25.78
CA GLY A 776 36.88 27.63 25.60
C GLY A 776 37.52 26.87 26.76
N SER A 777 38.22 25.78 26.47
CA SER A 777 39.03 25.05 27.45
C SER A 777 40.29 24.48 26.80
N PHE A 778 41.18 23.91 27.61
CA PHE A 778 42.28 23.10 27.14
C PHE A 778 41.80 21.68 26.81
N THR A 779 42.13 21.19 25.62
CA THR A 779 41.94 19.80 25.16
C THR A 779 43.20 18.99 25.44
N GLN A 780 43.08 17.77 25.97
CA GLN A 780 44.23 16.89 26.16
C GLN A 780 44.55 16.13 24.87
N ALA A 781 43.57 15.40 24.33
CA ALA A 781 43.65 14.71 23.05
C ALA A 781 43.03 15.53 21.90
N GLY A 782 41.97 16.30 22.17
CA GLY A 782 41.17 17.02 21.18
C GLY A 782 39.72 16.54 21.09
N ILE A 783 38.86 17.37 20.50
CA ILE A 783 37.44 17.05 20.25
C ILE A 783 37.33 16.25 18.95
N LYS A 784 37.00 14.95 19.02
CA LYS A 784 36.92 14.06 17.83
C LYS A 784 35.72 14.40 16.93
N VAL A 785 35.99 14.97 15.74
CA VAL A 785 34.98 15.43 14.77
C VAL A 785 34.77 14.48 13.59
N ILE A 786 35.82 13.74 13.18
CA ILE A 786 35.74 12.65 12.20
C ILE A 786 36.40 11.43 12.82
N ASP A 787 35.69 10.30 12.79
CA ASP A 787 36.04 9.02 13.40
C ASP A 787 36.23 8.01 12.25
N LEU A 788 37.46 7.56 12.00
CA LEU A 788 37.84 6.77 10.82
C LEU A 788 38.34 5.39 11.23
N ASN A 789 38.04 4.38 10.41
CA ASN A 789 38.57 3.04 10.63
C ASN A 789 40.08 3.00 10.37
N GLY A 790 40.89 2.90 11.45
CA GLY A 790 42.34 2.80 11.39
C GLY A 790 42.89 1.59 10.62
N ASP A 791 42.11 0.51 10.50
CA ASP A 791 42.47 -0.68 9.69
C ASP A 791 42.26 -0.48 8.17
N LYS A 792 41.83 0.72 7.74
CA LYS A 792 41.51 1.05 6.34
C LYS A 792 42.42 2.13 5.79
N SER A 793 42.43 2.24 4.47
CA SER A 793 43.13 3.31 3.76
C SER A 793 42.43 4.64 4.04
N ASN A 794 43.11 5.55 4.75
CA ASN A 794 42.66 6.91 5.02
C ASN A 794 43.65 7.89 4.39
N THR A 795 43.18 8.72 3.45
CA THR A 795 44.02 9.60 2.63
C THR A 795 43.35 10.94 2.35
N GLY A 796 44.13 11.93 1.87
CA GLY A 796 43.65 13.28 1.58
C GLY A 796 44.05 14.30 2.67
N THR A 797 43.39 15.45 2.69
CA THR A 797 43.57 16.49 3.70
C THR A 797 42.27 17.27 3.89
N ILE A 798 41.89 17.48 5.16
CA ILE A 798 40.83 18.41 5.54
C ILE A 798 41.48 19.68 6.09
N SER A 799 40.98 20.85 5.64
CA SER A 799 41.44 22.16 6.10
C SER A 799 40.30 22.91 6.80
N LEU A 800 40.61 23.74 7.80
CA LEU A 800 39.61 24.63 8.39
C LEU A 800 39.26 25.76 7.43
N ALA A 801 37.95 25.99 7.25
CA ALA A 801 37.41 27.05 6.39
C ALA A 801 37.54 28.47 7.00
N LYS A 802 37.82 28.56 8.32
CA LYS A 802 38.08 29.80 9.07
C LYS A 802 38.83 29.47 10.36
N GLU A 803 39.41 30.48 11.00
CA GLU A 803 39.88 30.36 12.38
C GLU A 803 38.70 30.12 13.35
N ILE A 804 38.97 29.36 14.42
CA ILE A 804 37.98 28.95 15.41
C ILE A 804 38.49 29.34 16.80
N ASN A 805 37.81 30.28 17.47
CA ASN A 805 38.19 30.78 18.78
C ASN A 805 37.03 30.69 19.80
N ALA A 806 37.32 30.22 21.00
CA ALA A 806 36.41 30.26 22.15
C ALA A 806 37.20 30.55 23.43
N GLY A 807 36.71 31.49 24.25
CA GLY A 807 37.46 32.02 25.38
C GLY A 807 38.83 32.56 24.95
N ILE A 808 39.88 32.10 25.63
CA ILE A 808 41.29 32.41 25.35
C ILE A 808 41.98 31.39 24.42
N TYR A 809 41.22 30.43 23.88
CA TYR A 809 41.73 29.29 23.12
C TYR A 809 41.38 29.40 21.63
N GLN A 810 42.38 29.13 20.79
CA GLN A 810 42.24 28.86 19.37
C GLN A 810 42.18 27.34 19.17
N TYR A 811 41.20 26.86 18.41
CA TYR A 811 41.05 25.45 18.05
C TYR A 811 41.59 25.21 16.64
N LEU A 812 42.53 24.29 16.54
CA LEU A 812 43.20 23.86 15.32
C LEU A 812 42.73 22.46 14.95
N LEU A 813 42.59 22.18 13.65
CA LEU A 813 42.27 20.84 13.17
C LEU A 813 43.55 20.02 13.02
N THR A 814 43.62 18.88 13.69
CA THR A 814 44.76 17.94 13.59
C THR A 814 44.29 16.57 13.11
N HIS A 815 45.15 15.91 12.33
CA HIS A 815 45.03 14.50 11.96
C HIS A 815 45.86 13.70 12.97
N GLY A 816 45.20 12.84 13.74
CA GLY A 816 45.67 12.38 15.04
C GLY A 816 45.46 13.43 16.14
N GLY A 817 45.03 12.96 17.32
CA GLY A 817 44.94 13.76 18.54
C GLY A 817 46.27 13.79 19.30
N ILE A 818 46.45 14.77 20.18
CA ILE A 818 47.70 14.89 20.96
C ILE A 818 47.77 13.73 21.98
N GLY A 819 48.55 12.70 21.66
CA GLY A 819 48.63 11.48 22.48
C GLY A 819 47.38 10.60 22.41
N ALA A 820 46.52 10.75 21.40
CA ALA A 820 45.37 9.87 21.18
C ALA A 820 45.81 8.51 20.60
N ASP A 821 45.13 7.43 21.00
CA ASP A 821 45.37 6.09 20.46
C ASP A 821 44.99 6.00 18.96
N ASP A 822 43.90 6.67 18.56
CA ASP A 822 43.38 6.67 17.18
C ASP A 822 44.08 7.74 16.31
N GLN A 823 45.22 7.39 15.73
CA GLN A 823 46.03 8.28 14.87
C GLN A 823 45.42 8.53 13.47
N SER A 824 44.35 7.83 13.08
CA SER A 824 43.62 8.01 11.82
C SER A 824 42.60 9.15 11.84
N ASP A 825 42.25 9.65 13.03
CA ASP A 825 41.05 10.46 13.23
C ASP A 825 41.32 11.96 13.16
N TRP A 826 40.27 12.75 12.98
CA TRP A 826 40.37 14.21 12.95
C TRP A 826 39.82 14.84 14.23
N TYR A 827 40.63 15.68 14.86
CA TYR A 827 40.36 16.31 16.14
C TYR A 827 40.47 17.84 16.07
N LEU A 828 39.67 18.55 16.85
CA LEU A 828 39.90 19.95 17.17
C LEU A 828 40.72 20.04 18.46
N THR A 829 41.98 20.50 18.37
CA THR A 829 42.89 20.67 19.51
C THR A 829 43.04 22.15 19.86
N SER A 830 42.96 22.49 21.14
CA SER A 830 43.08 23.84 21.66
C SER A 830 44.55 24.28 21.78
N SER A 831 44.81 25.56 21.55
CA SER A 831 46.05 26.23 21.93
C SER A 831 45.75 27.64 22.45
N TYR A 832 46.62 28.18 23.31
CA TYR A 832 46.46 29.56 23.79
C TYR A 832 46.68 30.56 22.66
N ILE A 833 45.77 31.53 22.53
CA ILE A 833 45.96 32.68 21.65
C ILE A 833 47.13 33.51 22.21
N LYS A 834 48.30 33.46 21.56
CA LYS A 834 49.43 34.34 21.89
C LYS A 834 49.08 35.78 21.52
N HIS A 835 48.60 36.55 22.50
CA HIS A 835 48.62 38.00 22.39
C HIS A 835 50.07 38.48 22.45
N ASN A 836 50.49 39.27 21.46
CA ASN A 836 51.86 39.77 21.39
C ASN A 836 52.09 40.82 22.50
N ASP A 837 53.14 40.68 23.30
CA ASP A 837 53.39 41.53 24.46
C ASP A 837 53.63 43.00 24.09
N GLN A 838 52.60 43.83 24.34
CA GLN A 838 52.71 45.28 24.49
C GLN A 838 52.02 45.68 25.78
N ALA A 839 52.75 45.59 26.89
CA ALA A 839 52.28 46.06 28.18
C ALA A 839 52.06 47.59 28.15
N THR A 840 50.81 48.02 28.17
CA THR A 840 50.44 49.38 28.59
C THR A 840 50.03 49.32 30.07
N PRO A 841 50.78 49.97 30.98
CA PRO A 841 50.46 49.90 32.40
C PRO A 841 49.22 50.74 32.71
N VAL A 842 48.09 50.09 32.97
CA VAL A 842 46.94 50.76 33.58
C VAL A 842 47.27 50.99 35.06
N ILE A 843 47.55 52.25 35.40
CA ILE A 843 47.84 52.68 36.77
C ILE A 843 46.60 52.46 37.64
N ILE A 844 46.67 51.53 38.58
CA ILE A 844 45.70 51.43 39.67
C ILE A 844 46.02 52.52 40.70
N LYS A 845 45.03 53.36 41.03
CA LYS A 845 45.04 54.17 42.25
C LYS A 845 44.10 53.54 43.30
N PRO A 846 44.59 53.13 44.48
CA PRO A 846 43.79 53.18 45.71
C PRO A 846 43.62 54.68 46.09
N GLU A 847 42.66 55.18 46.88
CA GLU A 847 41.66 54.62 47.82
C GLU A 847 40.64 55.76 48.14
N ASN A 848 39.59 55.70 48.98
CA ASN A 848 39.06 54.72 49.95
C ASN A 848 37.50 54.82 50.04
N THR A 849 36.90 54.20 51.04
CA THR A 849 35.50 54.11 51.51
C THR A 849 34.77 55.42 51.89
N SER A 850 33.43 55.44 51.76
CA SER A 850 32.48 55.51 52.89
C SER A 850 31.01 55.34 52.46
N THR A 851 30.13 55.01 53.40
CA THR A 851 28.70 54.66 53.21
C THR A 851 27.73 55.76 53.70
N THR A 852 26.43 55.53 53.49
CA THR A 852 25.22 56.12 54.14
C THR A 852 24.62 57.44 53.66
N ASP A 853 23.53 57.29 52.88
CA ASP A 853 22.12 57.60 53.24
C ASP A 853 21.60 59.06 53.41
N ARG A 854 20.35 59.28 52.93
CA ARG A 854 19.42 60.43 53.15
C ARG A 854 19.83 61.82 52.62
N SER A 855 18.91 62.71 52.19
CA SER A 855 17.43 62.64 52.00
C SER A 855 16.89 63.86 51.22
N SER A 856 15.57 63.83 50.94
CA SER A 856 14.64 64.94 50.64
C SER A 856 14.38 65.23 49.15
N ASN A 857 13.17 65.64 48.72
CA ASN A 857 12.06 66.27 49.47
C ASN A 857 10.64 65.83 49.02
N VAL A 858 9.62 66.31 49.74
CA VAL A 858 8.21 65.79 49.75
C VAL A 858 7.22 66.72 49.02
N LEU A 859 5.97 66.23 48.82
CA LEU A 859 4.70 66.92 48.45
C LEU A 859 4.38 66.92 46.93
N LYS A 860 3.12 66.69 46.46
CA LYS A 860 1.79 66.70 47.14
C LYS A 860 0.70 65.94 46.35
N GLU A 861 -0.37 65.51 47.06
CA GLU A 861 -1.82 65.40 46.69
C GLU A 861 -2.26 65.16 45.20
N ASN A 862 -3.26 64.33 44.83
CA ASN A 862 -4.53 64.02 45.52
C ASN A 862 -5.27 62.73 45.00
N ARG A 863 -6.32 62.33 45.72
CA ARG A 863 -7.31 61.20 45.54
C ARG A 863 -8.37 61.44 44.41
N PRO A 864 -9.39 60.57 44.12
CA PRO A 864 -9.72 59.19 44.58
C PRO A 864 -10.32 58.23 43.47
N THR A 865 -10.98 57.13 43.92
CA THR A 865 -12.05 56.29 43.28
C THR A 865 -11.66 55.42 42.07
N GLU A 866 -11.63 54.09 42.19
CA GLU A 866 -12.72 53.08 42.33
C GLU A 866 -13.21 52.51 40.97
N GLY A 867 -13.23 51.18 40.87
CA GLY A 867 -13.48 50.44 39.61
C GLY A 867 -13.41 48.92 39.78
N VAL A 868 -14.30 48.38 40.61
CA VAL A 868 -14.57 46.93 40.79
C VAL A 868 -15.13 46.40 39.46
N ALA A 869 -14.79 45.21 38.92
CA ALA A 869 -15.10 43.89 39.48
C ALA A 869 -14.25 42.72 38.93
N LYS A 870 -14.41 41.55 39.55
CA LYS A 870 -13.67 40.30 39.31
C LYS A 870 -14.67 39.16 38.91
N PRO A 871 -14.36 37.85 39.01
CA PRO A 871 -14.34 36.90 37.88
C PRO A 871 -15.53 35.91 37.83
N THR A 872 -15.61 35.11 36.75
CA THR A 872 -16.29 33.78 36.76
C THR A 872 -15.74 32.82 35.68
N GLU A 873 -15.18 31.69 36.12
CA GLU A 873 -15.35 30.35 35.51
C GLU A 873 -16.73 29.77 35.92
N PRO A 874 -17.22 28.57 35.49
CA PRO A 874 -16.53 27.46 34.80
C PRO A 874 -17.31 26.77 33.63
N ALA A 875 -16.64 25.77 33.03
CA ALA A 875 -17.13 24.49 32.48
C ALA A 875 -18.39 24.41 31.58
N GLN A 876 -18.16 23.95 30.34
CA GLN A 876 -18.80 22.72 29.80
C GLN A 876 -17.85 22.02 28.83
#